data_AF-A0A8T8I220-F1
#
_entry.id   AF-A0A8T8I220-F1
#
_cell.length_a   1.000
_cell.length_b   1.000
_cell.length_c   1.000
_cell.angle_alpha   90.00
_cell.angle_beta   90.00
_cell.angle_gamma   90.00
#
_symmetry.space_group_name_H-M   'P 1'
#
loop_
_entity.id
_entity.type
_entity.pdbx_description
1 polymer ?
#
loop_
_entity_poly.entity_id
_entity_poly.type
_entity_poly.pdbx_seq_one_letter_code
_entity_poly.pdbx_strand_id
1 'polypeptide(L)'
;MERSATNVIGGLLEQRYRVGTLVARGGMSTVYRGVDTRLERPVAIKVMDPRFSSDPQFVARFEREARAAAGLHHPGVVAVHDQGVDEDRVYLVMELVEGGTLRDLLDARGRLDVPLALTVLEKVLSPLAAAHRAGLVHRDVKPENVLIGRGGVVKVADFGLVRAVSTPGITSDTTILGTVAYLSPEQVANGSSDARSDVYAAGVLLYEMLTGAPPYVGDTAISVAYRHVNEDVPPVADVPPEVAELVRRSTRREPFLRPADAEAFLSEVETARARLGLAAVDVPVVHPSGAGLPDADFPGGRPVAAGTVAAGAVAAGATAGGTVALGAAEEPQTERVLPRGVGAAAHAEATVPVRRPAHTGPQGTQALPRPLVADPVNSPAPEQQAAPRPRPARPRRPPKKKTPEQLYAEMRARSKKQFITWISIVAVAAVLIGLVSWWLSIGRFASVPDVIGKEREAAVAIIEAESLMTTVSTEHSDSVPSGQVLRTEPAAGVEATRGDLVRVVVSRGKPVVPQVQPGVEVAAAERELASVGLKPRLDANEDAFSDRVPKGKVVTLKPAPGTAVDIGSAVTIVISKGVEPKPVPNVKGRTKDEAFAELSAAGFEPVEGPKEQSGEVDSGRVVRTDPAAGTTLGADKRVTVVIAEDRDVTVPNVEGKRVKEAKEILEKAGLQVDVQFNNRERAKVINQSIRGGERVPKGTRIVIIGV
;
A
#
# COMPACT_ATOMS: atom_id res chain seq x y z
N MET A 1 -37.73 -20.07 -12.01
CA MET A 1 -37.47 -19.83 -10.58
C MET A 1 -36.26 -18.94 -10.51
N GLU A 2 -36.43 -17.67 -10.15
CA GLU A 2 -35.38 -16.66 -10.26
C GLU A 2 -35.48 -15.74 -9.04
N ARG A 3 -34.76 -16.09 -7.96
CA ARG A 3 -34.68 -15.26 -6.73
C ARG A 3 -33.52 -14.28 -6.85
N SER A 4 -33.68 -13.25 -7.68
CA SER A 4 -32.71 -12.15 -7.73
C SER A 4 -32.74 -11.30 -6.46
N ALA A 5 -31.56 -11.08 -5.87
CA ALA A 5 -31.23 -10.02 -4.91
C ALA A 5 -32.33 -9.62 -3.90
N THR A 6 -32.61 -10.48 -2.92
CA THR A 6 -33.60 -10.18 -1.88
C THR A 6 -33.12 -9.10 -0.91
N ASN A 7 -33.87 -7.99 -0.91
CA ASN A 7 -33.68 -6.75 -0.17
C ASN A 7 -33.21 -6.97 1.30
N VAL A 8 -32.07 -6.41 1.68
CA VAL A 8 -31.55 -6.46 3.07
C VAL A 8 -32.35 -5.54 3.99
N ILE A 9 -32.95 -4.49 3.43
CA ILE A 9 -33.74 -3.47 4.14
C ILE A 9 -34.97 -4.13 4.81
N GLY A 10 -35.15 -3.87 6.10
CA GLY A 10 -36.19 -4.48 6.95
C GLY A 10 -35.78 -5.81 7.58
N GLY A 11 -34.65 -6.41 7.15
CA GLY A 11 -34.09 -7.62 7.76
C GLY A 11 -33.53 -7.40 9.16
N LEU A 12 -33.31 -8.50 9.89
CA LEU A 12 -32.79 -8.51 11.26
C LEU A 12 -31.60 -9.47 11.35
N LEU A 13 -30.38 -8.95 11.16
CA LEU A 13 -29.15 -9.75 11.15
C LEU A 13 -28.88 -10.29 12.57
N GLU A 14 -28.56 -11.59 12.67
CA GLU A 14 -28.35 -12.33 13.92
C GLU A 14 -29.43 -12.10 15.00
N GLN A 15 -30.68 -11.89 14.56
CA GLN A 15 -31.81 -11.55 15.45
C GLN A 15 -31.60 -10.29 16.32
N ARG A 16 -30.64 -9.42 15.97
CA ARG A 16 -30.25 -8.24 16.76
C ARG A 16 -30.24 -6.94 15.97
N TYR A 17 -29.68 -6.92 14.77
CA TYR A 17 -29.43 -5.68 14.03
C TYR A 17 -30.47 -5.46 12.95
N ARG A 18 -31.41 -4.54 13.20
CA ARG A 18 -32.46 -4.22 12.23
C ARG A 18 -31.88 -3.30 11.16
N VAL A 19 -31.84 -3.77 9.93
CA VAL A 19 -31.34 -3.03 8.77
C VAL A 19 -32.44 -2.08 8.30
N GLY A 20 -32.14 -0.78 8.29
CA GLY A 20 -33.03 0.29 7.85
C GLY A 20 -32.64 0.83 6.47
N THR A 21 -32.64 2.16 6.34
CA THR A 21 -32.42 2.83 5.06
C THR A 21 -30.99 2.67 4.54
N LEU A 22 -30.85 2.65 3.21
CA LEU A 22 -29.54 2.74 2.56
C LEU A 22 -28.87 4.08 2.89
N VAL A 23 -27.58 4.06 3.22
CA VAL A 23 -26.74 5.26 3.40
C VAL A 23 -25.81 5.42 2.22
N ALA A 24 -25.05 4.37 1.86
CA ALA A 24 -24.09 4.41 0.75
C ALA A 24 -23.92 3.04 0.08
N ARG A 25 -23.57 3.02 -1.20
CA ARG A 25 -23.10 1.82 -1.92
C ARG A 25 -21.65 2.04 -2.36
N GLY A 26 -20.78 1.09 -2.02
CA GLY A 26 -19.44 0.97 -2.60
C GLY A 26 -19.34 -0.28 -3.48
N GLY A 27 -18.19 -0.46 -4.15
CA GLY A 27 -17.99 -1.58 -5.08
C GLY A 27 -17.92 -2.97 -4.43
N MET A 28 -17.62 -3.06 -3.12
CA MET A 28 -17.46 -4.32 -2.38
C MET A 28 -18.46 -4.50 -1.23
N SER A 29 -19.23 -3.46 -0.88
CA SER A 29 -20.09 -3.45 0.30
C SER A 29 -21.15 -2.36 0.22
N THR A 30 -22.26 -2.53 0.95
CA THR A 30 -23.33 -1.54 1.08
C THR A 30 -23.49 -1.16 2.55
N VAL A 31 -23.56 0.15 2.85
CA VAL A 31 -23.75 0.69 4.20
C VAL A 31 -25.21 1.10 4.39
N TYR A 32 -25.83 0.60 5.45
CA TYR A 32 -27.20 0.88 5.85
C TYR A 32 -27.22 1.57 7.21
N ARG A 33 -28.19 2.47 7.43
CA ARG A 33 -28.59 2.92 8.76
C ARG A 33 -29.39 1.78 9.39
N GLY A 34 -29.10 1.42 10.63
CA GLY A 34 -29.81 0.37 11.35
C GLY A 34 -29.99 0.70 12.82
N VAL A 35 -30.56 -0.26 13.56
CA VAL A 35 -30.77 -0.18 15.01
C VAL A 35 -30.30 -1.47 15.68
N ASP A 36 -29.47 -1.35 16.71
CA ASP A 36 -29.17 -2.45 17.63
C ASP A 36 -30.39 -2.63 18.54
N THR A 37 -31.22 -3.64 18.27
CA THR A 37 -32.50 -3.83 18.98
C THR A 37 -32.35 -4.24 20.45
N ARG A 38 -31.13 -4.57 20.92
CA ARG A 38 -30.85 -4.91 22.32
C ARG A 38 -30.38 -3.71 23.14
N LEU A 39 -29.77 -2.72 22.49
CA LEU A 39 -29.28 -1.48 23.11
C LEU A 39 -30.10 -0.24 22.70
N GLU A 40 -31.14 -0.42 21.88
CA GLU A 40 -32.05 0.61 21.35
C GLU A 40 -31.35 1.83 20.74
N ARG A 41 -30.14 1.63 20.19
CA ARG A 41 -29.30 2.69 19.61
C ARG A 41 -29.20 2.61 18.09
N PRO A 42 -29.12 3.76 17.39
CA PRO A 42 -28.81 3.79 15.97
C PRO A 42 -27.37 3.31 15.73
N VAL A 43 -27.17 2.58 14.64
CA VAL A 43 -25.86 2.07 14.18
C VAL A 43 -25.76 2.17 12.67
N ALA A 44 -24.54 2.20 12.14
CA ALA A 44 -24.29 1.93 10.73
C ALA A 44 -23.94 0.44 10.57
N ILE A 45 -24.49 -0.19 9.54
CA ILE A 45 -24.31 -1.61 9.25
C ILE A 45 -23.73 -1.72 7.84
N LYS A 46 -22.46 -2.09 7.74
CA LYS A 46 -21.77 -2.33 6.47
C LYS A 46 -21.87 -3.81 6.13
N VAL A 47 -22.63 -4.14 5.09
CA VAL A 47 -22.85 -5.52 4.62
C VAL A 47 -22.01 -5.74 3.37
N MET A 48 -21.21 -6.81 3.35
CA MET A 48 -20.36 -7.14 2.21
C MET A 48 -21.19 -7.68 1.04
N ASP A 49 -20.74 -7.44 -0.20
CA ASP A 49 -21.39 -8.03 -1.37
C ASP A 49 -21.23 -9.57 -1.33
N PRO A 50 -22.29 -10.36 -1.62
CA PRO A 50 -22.23 -11.82 -1.53
C PRO A 50 -21.10 -12.47 -2.34
N ARG A 51 -20.64 -11.82 -3.42
CA ARG A 51 -19.52 -12.30 -4.26
C ARG A 51 -18.18 -12.38 -3.52
N PHE A 52 -18.00 -11.64 -2.43
CA PHE A 52 -16.82 -11.71 -1.56
C PHE A 52 -17.04 -12.57 -0.31
N SER A 53 -18.31 -12.80 0.07
CA SER A 53 -18.65 -13.60 1.25
C SER A 53 -18.43 -15.11 1.03
N SER A 54 -18.33 -15.55 -0.23
CA SER A 54 -18.04 -16.93 -0.62
C SER A 54 -16.55 -17.31 -0.68
N ASP A 55 -15.61 -16.37 -0.47
CA ASP A 55 -14.16 -16.65 -0.38
C ASP A 55 -13.72 -16.74 1.09
N PRO A 56 -13.41 -17.94 1.64
CA PRO A 56 -12.98 -18.09 3.02
C PRO A 56 -11.68 -17.33 3.35
N GLN A 57 -10.79 -17.13 2.38
CA GLN A 57 -9.55 -16.36 2.59
C GLN A 57 -9.83 -14.85 2.66
N PHE A 58 -10.82 -14.35 1.92
CA PHE A 58 -11.32 -12.98 2.07
C PHE A 58 -11.96 -12.78 3.45
N VAL A 59 -12.90 -13.64 3.85
CA VAL A 59 -13.62 -13.51 5.12
C VAL A 59 -12.64 -13.57 6.32
N ALA A 60 -11.71 -14.53 6.34
CA ALA A 60 -10.71 -14.63 7.41
C ALA A 60 -9.75 -13.43 7.49
N ARG A 61 -9.46 -12.74 6.36
CA ARG A 61 -8.72 -11.47 6.37
C ARG A 61 -9.58 -10.34 6.91
N PHE A 62 -10.81 -10.22 6.42
CA PHE A 62 -11.76 -9.19 6.82
C PHE A 62 -12.03 -9.21 8.34
N GLU A 63 -12.34 -10.38 8.92
CA GLU A 63 -12.54 -10.50 10.38
C GLU A 63 -11.30 -10.10 11.20
N ARG A 64 -10.10 -10.42 10.71
CA ARG A 64 -8.86 -10.07 11.39
C ARG A 64 -8.61 -8.56 11.36
N GLU A 65 -8.90 -7.91 10.24
CA GLU A 65 -8.75 -6.47 10.07
C GLU A 65 -9.84 -5.69 10.80
N ALA A 66 -11.10 -6.14 10.77
CA ALA A 66 -12.19 -5.60 11.57
C ALA A 66 -11.93 -5.71 13.09
N ARG A 67 -11.38 -6.84 13.56
CA ARG A 67 -10.96 -7.00 14.96
C ARG A 67 -9.80 -6.06 15.35
N ALA A 68 -8.87 -5.80 14.43
CA ALA A 68 -7.80 -4.82 14.67
C ALA A 68 -8.35 -3.38 14.75
N ALA A 69 -9.25 -3.01 13.85
CA ALA A 69 -9.93 -1.71 13.87
C ALA A 69 -10.81 -1.52 15.13
N ALA A 70 -11.47 -2.57 15.62
CA ALA A 70 -12.26 -2.52 16.85
C ALA A 70 -11.42 -2.27 18.13
N GLY A 71 -10.12 -2.58 18.11
CA GLY A 71 -9.20 -2.25 19.20
C GLY A 71 -8.72 -0.79 19.20
N LEU A 72 -9.04 0.00 18.17
CA LEU A 72 -8.56 1.38 18.04
C LEU A 72 -9.48 2.37 18.74
N HIS A 73 -9.06 2.84 19.92
CA HIS A 73 -9.80 3.85 20.69
C HIS A 73 -9.29 5.27 20.42
N HIS A 74 -10.03 6.05 19.64
CA HIS A 74 -9.73 7.46 19.39
C HIS A 74 -11.02 8.24 19.04
N PRO A 75 -11.23 9.48 19.53
CA PRO A 75 -12.47 10.23 19.26
C PRO A 75 -12.71 10.54 17.77
N GLY A 76 -11.64 10.69 16.99
CA GLY A 76 -11.67 10.87 15.54
C GLY A 76 -11.74 9.57 14.72
N VAL A 77 -11.95 8.41 15.33
CA VAL A 77 -12.16 7.14 14.63
C VAL A 77 -13.64 6.76 14.74
N VAL A 78 -14.22 6.23 13.66
CA VAL A 78 -15.55 5.60 13.70
C VAL A 78 -15.45 4.29 14.46
N ALA A 79 -16.09 4.19 15.63
CA ALA A 79 -15.97 3.02 16.47
C ALA A 79 -16.66 1.79 15.84
N VAL A 80 -15.92 0.69 15.68
CA VAL A 80 -16.52 -0.62 15.39
C VAL A 80 -17.17 -1.14 16.69
N HIS A 81 -18.39 -1.67 16.57
CA HIS A 81 -19.18 -2.13 17.70
C HIS A 81 -19.35 -3.65 17.74
N ASP A 82 -19.49 -4.28 16.57
CA ASP A 82 -19.67 -5.72 16.45
C ASP A 82 -19.36 -6.19 15.02
N GLN A 83 -19.11 -7.48 14.83
CA GLN A 83 -18.98 -8.12 13.52
C GLN A 83 -19.72 -9.45 13.52
N GLY A 84 -20.23 -9.88 12.37
CA GLY A 84 -20.99 -11.12 12.29
C GLY A 84 -21.16 -11.68 10.90
N VAL A 85 -21.78 -12.86 10.84
CA VAL A 85 -22.11 -13.57 9.61
C VAL A 85 -23.53 -14.12 9.74
N ASP A 86 -24.45 -13.56 8.96
CA ASP A 86 -25.86 -13.91 8.95
C ASP A 86 -26.19 -14.58 7.60
N GLU A 87 -26.58 -15.85 7.62
CA GLU A 87 -26.65 -16.71 6.44
C GLU A 87 -25.31 -16.68 5.66
N ASP A 88 -25.31 -16.20 4.41
CA ASP A 88 -24.13 -16.05 3.55
C ASP A 88 -23.58 -14.61 3.53
N ARG A 89 -23.92 -13.77 4.53
CA ARG A 89 -23.66 -12.32 4.53
C ARG A 89 -22.74 -11.93 5.68
N VAL A 90 -21.50 -11.58 5.34
CA VAL A 90 -20.57 -10.95 6.30
C VAL A 90 -20.98 -9.49 6.51
N TYR A 91 -21.05 -9.05 7.78
CA TYR A 91 -21.39 -7.67 8.12
C TYR A 91 -20.55 -7.11 9.28
N LEU A 92 -20.44 -5.79 9.30
CA LEU A 92 -19.74 -5.01 10.32
C LEU A 92 -20.68 -3.93 10.86
N VAL A 93 -20.82 -3.87 12.19
CA VAL A 93 -21.63 -2.86 12.87
C VAL A 93 -20.71 -1.81 13.45
N MET A 94 -20.97 -0.55 13.14
CA MET A 94 -20.16 0.59 13.52
C MET A 94 -21.03 1.76 14.04
N GLU A 95 -20.38 2.73 14.65
CA GLU A 95 -20.98 4.00 15.05
C GLU A 95 -21.65 4.70 13.86
N LEU A 96 -22.90 5.15 14.04
CA LEU A 96 -23.57 5.99 13.05
C LEU A 96 -23.14 7.45 13.23
N VAL A 97 -22.33 7.98 12.31
CA VAL A 97 -22.04 9.42 12.25
C VAL A 97 -23.15 10.13 11.49
N GLU A 98 -23.98 10.92 12.19
CA GLU A 98 -25.04 11.70 11.55
C GLU A 98 -24.49 13.00 10.94
N GLY A 99 -24.37 13.05 9.62
CA GLY A 99 -23.78 14.15 8.87
C GLY A 99 -23.56 13.81 7.39
N GLY A 100 -22.44 14.25 6.83
CA GLY A 100 -21.99 13.95 5.46
C GLY A 100 -20.52 13.53 5.44
N THR A 101 -19.91 13.54 4.26
CA THR A 101 -18.49 13.24 4.04
C THR A 101 -17.68 14.49 3.67
N LEU A 102 -16.35 14.39 3.64
CA LEU A 102 -15.50 15.42 3.07
C LEU A 102 -15.74 15.57 1.55
N ARG A 103 -16.16 14.49 0.85
CA ARG A 103 -16.62 14.59 -0.55
C ARG A 103 -17.82 15.54 -0.66
N ASP A 104 -18.86 15.34 0.15
CA ASP A 104 -20.04 16.23 0.15
C ASP A 104 -19.68 17.69 0.42
N LEU A 105 -18.68 17.94 1.29
CA LEU A 105 -18.18 19.28 1.59
C LEU A 105 -17.40 19.90 0.41
N LEU A 106 -16.56 19.11 -0.27
CA LEU A 106 -15.86 19.55 -1.47
C LEU A 106 -16.84 19.84 -2.61
N ASP A 107 -17.79 18.94 -2.87
CA ASP A 107 -18.81 19.13 -3.91
C ASP A 107 -19.69 20.37 -3.65
N ALA A 108 -19.96 20.69 -2.37
CA ALA A 108 -20.73 21.87 -1.98
C ALA A 108 -19.95 23.21 -2.03
N ARG A 109 -18.60 23.19 -1.99
CA ARG A 109 -17.77 24.42 -1.94
C ARG A 109 -16.79 24.57 -3.10
N GLY A 110 -16.58 23.54 -3.91
CA GLY A 110 -15.49 23.42 -4.88
C GLY A 110 -14.15 23.20 -4.19
N ARG A 111 -13.67 24.20 -3.43
CA ARG A 111 -12.42 24.15 -2.66
C ARG A 111 -12.59 24.77 -1.27
N LEU A 112 -11.69 24.45 -0.36
CA LEU A 112 -11.62 24.97 1.00
C LEU A 112 -10.54 26.04 1.13
N ASP A 113 -10.78 27.01 2.01
CA ASP A 113 -9.76 27.98 2.41
C ASP A 113 -8.73 27.34 3.34
N VAL A 114 -7.50 27.88 3.35
CA VAL A 114 -6.36 27.32 4.11
C VAL A 114 -6.68 27.03 5.58
N PRO A 115 -7.33 27.93 6.36
CA PRO A 115 -7.67 27.66 7.76
C PRO A 115 -8.59 26.44 7.93
N LEU A 116 -9.56 26.26 7.05
CA LEU A 116 -10.47 25.11 7.09
C LEU A 116 -9.77 23.83 6.62
N ALA A 117 -9.02 23.88 5.52
CA ALA A 117 -8.28 22.74 4.98
C ALA A 117 -7.28 22.17 6.00
N LEU A 118 -6.52 23.01 6.69
CA LEU A 118 -5.61 22.58 7.76
C LEU A 118 -6.37 22.01 8.97
N THR A 119 -7.51 22.61 9.36
CA THR A 119 -8.33 22.09 10.48
C THR A 119 -8.94 20.73 10.18
N VAL A 120 -9.36 20.47 8.94
CA VAL A 120 -9.82 19.14 8.50
C VAL A 120 -8.64 18.17 8.50
N LEU A 121 -7.49 18.56 7.93
CA LEU A 121 -6.30 17.71 7.87
C LEU A 121 -5.80 17.28 9.25
N GLU A 122 -5.71 18.20 10.24
CA GLU A 122 -5.35 17.86 11.62
C GLU A 122 -6.28 16.80 12.22
N LYS A 123 -7.59 16.96 12.02
CA LYS A 123 -8.60 16.00 12.51
C LYS A 123 -8.59 14.66 11.77
N VAL A 124 -7.97 14.58 10.58
CA VAL A 124 -7.73 13.33 9.83
C VAL A 124 -6.38 12.70 10.23
N LEU A 125 -5.33 13.48 10.43
CA LEU A 125 -4.01 12.98 10.83
C LEU A 125 -3.99 12.49 12.28
N SER A 126 -4.72 13.12 13.20
CA SER A 126 -4.84 12.71 14.59
C SER A 126 -5.30 11.23 14.78
N PRO A 127 -6.40 10.75 14.17
CA PRO A 127 -6.79 9.34 14.21
C PRO A 127 -5.84 8.41 13.42
N LEU A 128 -5.25 8.87 12.30
CA LEU A 128 -4.25 8.09 11.58
C LEU A 128 -2.98 7.85 12.42
N ALA A 129 -2.51 8.87 13.15
CA ALA A 129 -1.39 8.76 14.09
C ALA A 129 -1.68 7.75 15.21
N ALA A 130 -2.91 7.73 15.74
CA ALA A 130 -3.33 6.73 16.71
C ALA A 130 -3.30 5.30 16.13
N ALA A 131 -3.72 5.11 14.87
CA ALA A 131 -3.64 3.83 14.18
C ALA A 131 -2.18 3.40 13.93
N HIS A 132 -1.33 4.32 13.47
CA HIS A 132 0.08 4.06 13.16
C HIS A 132 0.86 3.64 14.42
N ARG A 133 0.62 4.28 15.57
CA ARG A 133 1.16 3.86 16.87
C ARG A 133 0.68 2.47 17.31
N ALA A 134 -0.52 2.06 16.91
CA ALA A 134 -1.05 0.71 17.13
C ALA A 134 -0.56 -0.32 16.08
N GLY A 135 0.30 0.07 15.14
CA GLY A 135 0.79 -0.78 14.05
C GLY A 135 -0.23 -1.02 12.93
N LEU A 136 -1.31 -0.25 12.89
CA LEU A 136 -2.37 -0.34 11.87
C LEU A 136 -2.17 0.74 10.80
N VAL A 137 -2.33 0.36 9.53
CA VAL A 137 -2.27 1.25 8.37
C VAL A 137 -3.66 1.30 7.74
N HIS A 138 -4.13 2.48 7.36
CA HIS A 138 -5.48 2.71 6.86
C HIS A 138 -5.66 2.21 5.41
N ARG A 139 -4.68 2.49 4.54
CA ARG A 139 -4.55 2.05 3.14
C ARG A 139 -5.53 2.63 2.11
N ASP A 140 -6.70 3.13 2.54
CA ASP A 140 -7.74 3.72 1.67
C ASP A 140 -8.15 5.14 2.12
N VAL A 141 -7.17 6.03 2.37
CA VAL A 141 -7.45 7.41 2.82
C VAL A 141 -7.96 8.26 1.64
N LYS A 142 -9.21 8.74 1.73
CA LYS A 142 -9.90 9.53 0.68
C LYS A 142 -11.12 10.30 1.25
N PRO A 143 -11.69 11.29 0.55
CA PRO A 143 -12.74 12.17 1.10
C PRO A 143 -14.01 11.43 1.53
N GLU A 144 -14.33 10.31 0.89
CA GLU A 144 -15.51 9.49 1.18
C GLU A 144 -15.39 8.76 2.52
N ASN A 145 -14.16 8.48 2.97
CA ASN A 145 -13.85 7.83 4.25
C ASN A 145 -13.63 8.83 5.41
N VAL A 146 -13.75 10.14 5.14
CA VAL A 146 -13.68 11.21 6.15
C VAL A 146 -15.10 11.73 6.39
N LEU A 147 -15.71 11.32 7.50
CA LEU A 147 -17.07 11.68 7.89
C LEU A 147 -17.09 12.98 8.70
N ILE A 148 -18.04 13.85 8.42
CA ILE A 148 -18.26 15.15 9.09
C ILE A 148 -19.63 15.10 9.77
N GLY A 149 -19.63 14.78 11.07
CA GLY A 149 -20.82 14.71 11.91
C GLY A 149 -21.26 16.06 12.47
N ARG A 150 -22.43 16.08 13.12
CA ARG A 150 -22.98 17.27 13.81
C ARG A 150 -21.93 17.96 14.70
N GLY A 151 -21.92 19.30 14.67
CA GLY A 151 -20.97 20.10 15.44
C GLY A 151 -19.54 20.13 14.89
N GLY A 152 -19.32 19.78 13.62
CA GLY A 152 -17.99 19.81 13.00
C GLY A 152 -17.04 18.72 13.51
N VAL A 153 -17.59 17.64 14.06
CA VAL A 153 -16.81 16.48 14.49
C VAL A 153 -16.41 15.68 13.25
N VAL A 154 -15.11 15.62 12.97
CA VAL A 154 -14.55 14.84 11.88
C VAL A 154 -14.13 13.46 12.41
N LYS A 155 -14.48 12.39 11.68
CA LYS A 155 -14.08 11.01 11.98
C LYS A 155 -13.61 10.29 10.73
N VAL A 156 -12.58 9.47 10.86
CA VAL A 156 -12.08 8.58 9.81
C VAL A 156 -12.73 7.20 9.95
N ALA A 157 -13.29 6.70 8.86
CA ALA A 157 -13.97 5.41 8.74
C ALA A 157 -13.13 4.41 7.93
N ASP A 158 -13.49 3.12 7.96
CA ASP A 158 -12.95 2.08 7.06
C ASP A 158 -11.44 1.78 7.16
N PHE A 159 -10.86 1.90 8.36
CA PHE A 159 -9.48 1.48 8.68
C PHE A 159 -9.17 0.04 8.22
N GLY A 160 -8.43 -0.09 7.12
CA GLY A 160 -7.75 -1.32 6.71
C GLY A 160 -8.66 -2.51 6.37
N LEU A 161 -9.95 -2.32 6.05
CA LEU A 161 -10.93 -3.39 5.85
C LEU A 161 -10.87 -4.10 4.47
N VAL A 162 -9.69 -4.66 4.14
CA VAL A 162 -9.34 -5.31 2.86
C VAL A 162 -9.34 -4.39 1.64
N ARG A 163 -8.15 -4.03 1.16
CA ARG A 163 -7.96 -3.67 -0.26
C ARG A 163 -7.89 -4.97 -1.06
N ALA A 164 -8.92 -5.27 -1.85
CA ALA A 164 -8.77 -6.26 -2.91
C ALA A 164 -7.67 -5.77 -3.86
N VAL A 165 -6.56 -6.51 -3.96
CA VAL A 165 -5.62 -6.34 -5.07
C VAL A 165 -6.43 -6.63 -6.32
N SER A 166 -6.67 -5.61 -7.15
CA SER A 166 -7.66 -5.64 -8.21
C SER A 166 -7.51 -6.87 -9.09
N THR A 167 -8.40 -7.85 -8.92
CA THR A 167 -8.48 -8.98 -9.85
C THR A 167 -8.93 -8.40 -11.19
N PRO A 168 -8.20 -8.63 -12.29
CA PRO A 168 -8.61 -8.12 -13.60
C PRO A 168 -10.03 -8.58 -13.94
N GLY A 169 -10.94 -7.64 -14.20
CA GLY A 169 -12.31 -7.93 -14.63
C GLY A 169 -13.45 -7.54 -13.66
N ILE A 170 -13.19 -6.79 -12.57
CA ILE A 170 -14.26 -6.35 -11.65
C ILE A 170 -14.38 -4.81 -11.56
N THR A 171 -15.64 -4.35 -11.68
CA THR A 171 -16.23 -3.02 -11.40
C THR A 171 -16.28 -1.92 -12.47
N SER A 172 -17.28 -1.05 -12.29
CA SER A 172 -17.76 -0.01 -13.21
C SER A 172 -16.90 1.26 -13.18
N ASP A 173 -16.79 1.91 -14.33
CA ASP A 173 -15.73 2.90 -14.64
C ASP A 173 -15.62 4.06 -13.65
N THR A 174 -16.74 4.56 -13.13
CA THR A 174 -16.76 5.76 -12.26
C THR A 174 -16.28 5.50 -10.83
N THR A 175 -16.51 4.31 -10.27
CA THR A 175 -16.17 4.01 -8.86
C THR A 175 -14.71 3.60 -8.69
N ILE A 176 -14.13 2.93 -9.70
CA ILE A 176 -12.70 2.61 -9.70
C ILE A 176 -11.88 3.90 -9.81
N LEU A 177 -12.27 4.82 -10.70
CA LEU A 177 -11.52 6.04 -10.98
C LEU A 177 -11.29 6.91 -9.72
N GLY A 178 -12.35 7.12 -8.92
CA GLY A 178 -12.26 7.89 -7.67
C GLY A 178 -11.38 7.25 -6.60
N THR A 179 -11.29 5.92 -6.53
CA THR A 179 -10.43 5.23 -5.54
C THR A 179 -8.95 5.30 -5.92
N VAL A 180 -8.63 5.38 -7.22
CA VAL A 180 -7.24 5.40 -7.70
C VAL A 180 -6.56 6.75 -7.50
N ALA A 181 -7.31 7.85 -7.45
CA ALA A 181 -6.80 9.22 -7.32
C ALA A 181 -6.01 9.52 -6.02
N TYR A 182 -6.06 8.63 -5.02
CA TYR A 182 -5.38 8.78 -3.73
C TYR A 182 -4.32 7.70 -3.48
N LEU A 183 -4.11 6.77 -4.42
CA LEU A 183 -3.15 5.69 -4.25
C LEU A 183 -1.72 6.21 -4.24
N SER A 184 -0.93 5.71 -3.29
CA SER A 184 0.50 6.03 -3.24
C SER A 184 1.30 5.32 -4.36
N PRO A 185 2.44 5.88 -4.79
CA PRO A 185 3.30 5.30 -5.82
C PRO A 185 3.64 3.83 -5.57
N GLU A 186 4.00 3.47 -4.33
CA GLU A 186 4.32 2.11 -3.91
C GLU A 186 3.10 1.17 -3.94
N GLN A 187 1.93 1.67 -3.55
CA GLN A 187 0.65 0.95 -3.61
C GLN A 187 0.18 0.65 -5.05
N VAL A 188 0.72 1.35 -6.04
CA VAL A 188 0.55 1.06 -7.48
C VAL A 188 1.66 0.16 -8.00
N ALA A 189 2.93 0.50 -7.71
CA ALA A 189 4.08 -0.15 -8.32
C ALA A 189 4.34 -1.59 -7.83
N ASN A 190 4.07 -1.88 -6.55
CA ASN A 190 4.33 -3.20 -5.97
C ASN A 190 3.25 -3.68 -4.98
N GLY A 191 2.20 -2.87 -4.74
CA GLY A 191 1.08 -3.23 -3.87
C GLY A 191 1.40 -3.22 -2.37
N SER A 192 2.60 -2.80 -1.96
CA SER A 192 2.91 -2.55 -0.55
C SER A 192 2.20 -1.30 -0.04
N SER A 193 1.99 -1.23 1.27
CA SER A 193 1.40 -0.07 1.94
C SER A 193 1.90 0.00 3.37
N ASP A 194 2.46 1.13 3.76
CA ASP A 194 2.90 1.42 5.13
C ASP A 194 2.32 2.76 5.62
N ALA A 195 2.75 3.24 6.79
CA ALA A 195 2.33 4.53 7.34
C ALA A 195 2.56 5.72 6.39
N ARG A 196 3.57 5.65 5.52
CA ARG A 196 3.93 6.71 4.55
C ARG A 196 3.04 6.70 3.33
N SER A 197 2.37 5.58 3.05
CA SER A 197 1.30 5.50 2.05
C SER A 197 0.09 6.31 2.48
N ASP A 198 -0.31 6.21 3.76
CA ASP A 198 -1.39 7.02 4.33
C ASP A 198 -1.01 8.52 4.38
N VAL A 199 0.25 8.85 4.68
CA VAL A 199 0.79 10.23 4.61
C VAL A 199 0.70 10.79 3.19
N TYR A 200 1.02 10.00 2.15
CA TYR A 200 0.88 10.41 0.76
C TYR A 200 -0.57 10.72 0.41
N ALA A 201 -1.49 9.81 0.76
CA ALA A 201 -2.92 9.99 0.51
C ALA A 201 -3.50 11.20 1.29
N ALA A 202 -3.04 11.46 2.52
CA ALA A 202 -3.37 12.68 3.26
C ALA A 202 -2.78 13.96 2.62
N GLY A 203 -1.62 13.87 1.97
CA GLY A 203 -1.06 14.94 1.13
C GLY A 203 -1.90 15.23 -0.11
N VAL A 204 -2.41 14.17 -0.77
CA VAL A 204 -3.36 14.28 -1.88
C VAL A 204 -4.69 14.89 -1.43
N LEU A 205 -5.21 14.50 -0.26
CA LEU A 205 -6.37 15.16 0.36
C LEU A 205 -6.14 16.66 0.56
N LEU A 206 -4.96 17.06 1.07
CA LEU A 206 -4.63 18.48 1.23
C LEU A 206 -4.57 19.22 -0.12
N TYR A 207 -3.96 18.61 -1.14
CA TYR A 207 -3.94 19.16 -2.50
C TYR A 207 -5.36 19.41 -3.02
N GLU A 208 -6.24 18.41 -2.93
CA GLU A 208 -7.62 18.50 -3.40
C GLU A 208 -8.43 19.52 -2.59
N MET A 209 -8.29 19.55 -1.26
CA MET A 209 -8.96 20.55 -0.44
C MET A 209 -8.60 21.99 -0.84
N LEU A 210 -7.36 22.25 -1.25
CA LEU A 210 -6.90 23.60 -1.63
C LEU A 210 -7.22 23.97 -3.07
N THR A 211 -7.21 23.00 -4.00
CA THR A 211 -7.37 23.24 -5.45
C THR A 211 -8.78 22.96 -5.97
N GLY A 212 -9.54 22.10 -5.29
CA GLY A 212 -10.86 21.61 -5.67
C GLY A 212 -10.87 20.39 -6.59
N ALA A 213 -9.71 19.79 -6.89
CA ALA A 213 -9.59 18.56 -7.67
C ALA A 213 -8.36 17.75 -7.24
N PRO A 214 -8.34 16.42 -7.38
CA PRO A 214 -7.14 15.62 -7.16
C PRO A 214 -6.03 16.00 -8.17
N PRO A 215 -4.74 15.77 -7.84
CA PRO A 215 -3.61 16.22 -8.66
C PRO A 215 -3.52 15.51 -10.01
N TYR A 216 -4.10 14.32 -10.14
CA TYR A 216 -4.14 13.54 -11.37
C TYR A 216 -5.57 13.19 -11.74
N VAL A 217 -5.97 13.58 -12.95
CA VAL A 217 -7.25 13.25 -13.58
C VAL A 217 -6.98 12.67 -14.96
N GLY A 218 -7.67 11.59 -15.32
CA GLY A 218 -7.57 10.95 -16.63
C GLY A 218 -8.74 10.01 -16.87
N ASP A 219 -8.94 9.61 -18.13
CA ASP A 219 -10.13 8.86 -18.57
C ASP A 219 -10.14 7.40 -18.11
N THR A 220 -9.01 6.89 -17.61
CA THR A 220 -8.88 5.53 -17.09
C THR A 220 -8.14 5.50 -15.75
N ALA A 221 -8.55 4.58 -14.90
CA ALA A 221 -7.88 4.28 -13.63
C ALA A 221 -6.38 3.99 -13.81
N ILE A 222 -6.00 3.25 -14.86
CA ILE A 222 -4.60 2.93 -15.16
C ILE A 222 -3.80 4.20 -15.49
N SER A 223 -4.39 5.17 -16.21
CA SER A 223 -3.72 6.45 -16.49
C SER A 223 -3.43 7.22 -15.20
N VAL A 224 -4.40 7.36 -14.30
CA VAL A 224 -4.24 8.03 -13.01
C VAL A 224 -3.17 7.33 -12.16
N ALA A 225 -3.24 5.99 -12.04
CA ALA A 225 -2.26 5.18 -11.33
C ALA A 225 -0.82 5.35 -11.89
N TYR A 226 -0.68 5.41 -13.21
CA TYR A 226 0.62 5.61 -13.86
C TYR A 226 1.24 6.97 -13.49
N ARG A 227 0.43 8.04 -13.39
CA ARG A 227 0.94 9.37 -13.00
C ARG A 227 1.45 9.39 -11.56
N HIS A 228 0.76 8.76 -10.61
CA HIS A 228 1.26 8.62 -9.23
C HIS A 228 2.66 7.99 -9.15
N VAL A 229 3.02 7.09 -10.08
CA VAL A 229 4.35 6.45 -10.12
C VAL A 229 5.40 7.30 -10.85
N ASN A 230 5.02 7.97 -11.94
CA ASN A 230 5.98 8.55 -12.90
C ASN A 230 6.08 10.08 -12.86
N GLU A 231 5.07 10.76 -12.34
CA GLU A 231 4.97 12.22 -12.29
C GLU A 231 5.04 12.70 -10.83
N ASP A 232 5.58 13.89 -10.59
CA ASP A 232 5.50 14.54 -9.28
C ASP A 232 4.15 15.29 -9.15
N VAL A 233 3.65 15.46 -7.93
CA VAL A 233 2.39 16.20 -7.71
C VAL A 233 2.62 17.69 -8.04
N PRO A 234 1.73 18.34 -8.80
CA PRO A 234 1.88 19.75 -9.14
C PRO A 234 1.98 20.66 -7.91
N PRO A 235 2.72 21.79 -7.99
CA PRO A 235 2.73 22.76 -6.91
C PRO A 235 1.35 23.45 -6.80
N VAL A 236 0.85 23.60 -5.58
CA VAL A 236 -0.38 24.34 -5.30
C VAL A 236 -0.09 25.85 -5.40
N ALA A 237 -0.80 26.54 -6.28
CA ALA A 237 -0.76 28.00 -6.42
C ALA A 237 -1.67 28.68 -5.37
N ASP A 238 -1.49 29.99 -5.19
CA ASP A 238 -2.35 30.86 -4.36
C ASP A 238 -2.50 30.47 -2.87
N VAL A 239 -1.51 29.75 -2.33
CA VAL A 239 -1.43 29.38 -0.90
C VAL A 239 -0.09 29.81 -0.28
N PRO A 240 0.02 29.96 1.06
CA PRO A 240 1.28 30.27 1.72
C PRO A 240 2.37 29.22 1.42
N PRO A 241 3.65 29.61 1.29
CA PRO A 241 4.75 28.69 0.99
C PRO A 241 4.84 27.49 1.93
N GLU A 242 4.54 27.69 3.21
CA GLU A 242 4.50 26.65 4.24
C GLU A 242 3.45 25.58 3.94
N VAL A 243 2.32 25.95 3.34
CA VAL A 243 1.24 25.02 2.98
C VAL A 243 1.56 24.28 1.69
N ALA A 244 2.15 24.97 0.70
CA ALA A 244 2.69 24.33 -0.50
C ALA A 244 3.81 23.32 -0.16
N GLU A 245 4.62 23.60 0.88
CA GLU A 245 5.63 22.68 1.39
C GLU A 245 5.02 21.41 1.99
N LEU A 246 3.97 21.53 2.81
CA LEU A 246 3.26 20.38 3.40
C LEU A 246 2.76 19.41 2.31
N VAL A 247 2.12 19.94 1.27
CA VAL A 247 1.70 19.14 0.10
C VAL A 247 2.93 18.50 -0.54
N ARG A 248 3.94 19.28 -0.96
CA ARG A 248 5.11 18.78 -1.68
C ARG A 248 5.90 17.70 -0.93
N ARG A 249 5.97 17.77 0.41
CA ARG A 249 6.68 16.79 1.24
C ARG A 249 5.90 15.50 1.43
N SER A 250 4.61 15.61 1.75
CA SER A 250 3.75 14.44 1.93
C SER A 250 3.56 13.66 0.62
N THR A 251 3.51 14.35 -0.53
CA THR A 251 3.30 13.73 -1.85
C THR A 251 4.58 13.38 -2.61
N ARG A 252 5.74 13.22 -1.94
CA ARG A 252 6.98 12.74 -2.61
C ARG A 252 6.80 11.32 -3.16
N ARG A 253 7.37 11.03 -4.34
CA ARG A 253 7.31 9.68 -4.92
C ARG A 253 8.02 8.66 -4.04
N GLU A 254 9.25 8.94 -3.61
CA GLU A 254 10.02 8.09 -2.69
C GLU A 254 9.43 8.15 -1.26
N PRO A 255 8.95 7.03 -0.68
CA PRO A 255 8.30 7.07 0.63
C PRO A 255 9.18 7.59 1.76
N PHE A 256 10.49 7.36 1.70
CA PHE A 256 11.46 7.79 2.73
C PHE A 256 11.74 9.30 2.73
N LEU A 257 11.26 10.05 1.74
CA LEU A 257 11.35 11.53 1.69
C LEU A 257 10.11 12.22 2.30
N ARG A 258 9.06 11.44 2.59
CA ARG A 258 7.83 11.90 3.26
C ARG A 258 8.04 11.95 4.79
N PRO A 259 7.16 12.62 5.55
CA PRO A 259 7.01 12.36 6.98
C PRO A 259 6.91 10.85 7.27
N ALA A 260 7.51 10.38 8.36
CA ALA A 260 7.65 8.95 8.62
C ALA A 260 6.31 8.23 8.85
N ASP A 261 5.33 8.95 9.40
CA ASP A 261 3.98 8.52 9.76
C ASP A 261 3.07 9.76 9.90
N ALA A 262 1.80 9.55 10.24
CA ALA A 262 0.84 10.62 10.41
C ALA A 262 1.07 11.48 11.69
N GLU A 263 1.84 11.02 12.67
CA GLU A 263 2.19 11.81 13.86
C GLU A 263 3.26 12.85 13.52
N ALA A 264 4.29 12.44 12.78
CA ALA A 264 5.27 13.35 12.19
C ALA A 264 4.58 14.39 11.28
N PHE A 265 3.67 13.95 10.41
CA PHE A 265 2.97 14.89 9.51
C PHE A 265 2.04 15.85 10.27
N LEU A 266 1.34 15.39 11.31
CA LEU A 266 0.50 16.26 12.16
C LEU A 266 1.33 17.37 12.82
N SER A 267 2.48 17.04 13.40
CA SER A 267 3.38 18.02 14.03
C SER A 267 3.87 19.09 13.05
N GLU A 268 4.08 18.72 11.78
CA GLU A 268 4.44 19.66 10.72
C GLU A 268 3.28 20.60 10.35
N VAL A 269 2.06 20.07 10.26
CA VAL A 269 0.82 20.84 10.01
C VAL A 269 0.58 21.85 11.13
N GLU A 270 0.65 21.41 12.39
CA GLU A 270 0.53 22.27 13.58
C GLU A 270 1.61 23.37 13.60
N THR A 271 2.86 23.00 13.26
CA THR A 271 3.98 23.95 13.16
C THR A 271 3.77 25.00 12.06
N ALA A 272 3.32 24.58 10.87
CA ALA A 272 3.02 25.49 9.77
C ALA A 272 1.87 26.44 10.13
N ARG A 273 0.80 25.91 10.72
CA ARG A 273 -0.33 26.69 11.22
C ARG A 273 0.07 27.74 12.24
N ALA A 274 0.88 27.35 13.22
CA ALA A 274 1.37 28.25 14.26
C ALA A 274 2.24 29.38 13.69
N ARG A 275 3.12 29.09 12.71
CA ARG A 275 3.92 30.10 12.01
C ARG A 275 3.06 31.09 11.21
N LEU A 276 1.98 30.61 10.60
CA LEU A 276 1.03 31.43 9.83
C LEU A 276 0.02 32.19 10.71
N GLY A 277 -0.01 31.93 12.02
CA GLY A 277 -0.95 32.58 12.95
C GLY A 277 -2.42 32.22 12.72
N LEU A 278 -2.72 31.08 12.09
CA LEU A 278 -4.09 30.71 11.68
C LEU A 278 -4.85 30.01 12.81
N ALA A 279 -5.96 30.60 13.26
CA ALA A 279 -6.84 30.00 14.26
C ALA A 279 -7.58 28.76 13.74
N ALA A 280 -8.01 27.87 14.65
CA ALA A 280 -8.95 26.78 14.36
C ALA A 280 -10.31 27.32 13.90
N VAL A 281 -10.86 26.74 12.83
CA VAL A 281 -12.16 27.12 12.27
C VAL A 281 -13.11 25.92 12.35
N ASP A 282 -14.37 26.17 12.72
CA ASP A 282 -15.38 25.11 12.79
C ASP A 282 -15.61 24.47 11.42
N VAL A 283 -15.59 23.13 11.40
CA VAL A 283 -15.83 22.38 10.15
C VAL A 283 -17.32 22.41 9.85
N PRO A 284 -17.74 22.95 8.69
CA PRO A 284 -19.15 23.05 8.34
C PRO A 284 -19.72 21.66 8.03
N VAL A 285 -20.89 21.35 8.60
CA VAL A 285 -21.60 20.10 8.34
C VAL A 285 -22.40 20.25 7.06
N VAL A 286 -22.20 19.34 6.12
CA VAL A 286 -23.00 19.23 4.89
C VAL A 286 -23.86 17.98 4.98
N HIS A 287 -25.11 18.06 4.51
CA HIS A 287 -25.99 16.91 4.36
C HIS A 287 -26.06 16.51 2.89
N PRO A 288 -25.99 15.20 2.56
CA PRO A 288 -25.98 14.75 1.17
C PRO A 288 -27.27 15.16 0.46
N SER A 289 -27.12 15.85 -0.68
CA SER A 289 -28.23 16.33 -1.50
C SER A 289 -28.88 15.18 -2.28
N GLY A 290 -29.72 14.40 -1.60
CA GLY A 290 -30.41 13.26 -2.21
C GLY A 290 -31.43 12.53 -1.33
N ALA A 291 -31.38 12.69 0.00
CA ALA A 291 -32.29 12.01 0.94
C ALA A 291 -33.62 12.78 1.15
N GLY A 292 -34.33 13.10 0.07
CA GLY A 292 -35.64 13.75 0.14
C GLY A 292 -36.79 12.76 0.38
N LEU A 293 -37.00 12.31 1.62
CA LEU A 293 -38.24 11.66 2.07
C LEU A 293 -38.62 12.15 3.49
N PRO A 294 -39.92 12.12 3.86
CA PRO A 294 -40.41 12.83 5.04
C PRO A 294 -39.96 12.20 6.37
N ASP A 295 -39.91 13.02 7.42
CA ASP A 295 -39.91 12.54 8.80
C ASP A 295 -41.13 11.64 9.03
N ALA A 296 -40.88 10.34 9.16
CA ALA A 296 -41.88 9.39 9.61
C ALA A 296 -41.91 9.42 11.15
N ASP A 297 -43.04 9.86 11.71
CA ASP A 297 -43.28 9.94 13.15
C ASP A 297 -42.83 8.68 13.91
N PHE A 298 -41.85 8.86 14.82
CA PHE A 298 -41.62 7.93 15.91
C PHE A 298 -42.28 8.48 17.18
N PRO A 299 -43.38 7.87 17.67
CA PRO A 299 -44.08 8.35 18.85
C PRO A 299 -43.36 7.92 20.14
N GLY A 300 -42.66 8.84 20.80
CA GLY A 300 -42.16 8.60 22.16
C GLY A 300 -40.94 9.43 22.56
N GLY A 301 -41.16 10.64 23.07
CA GLY A 301 -40.09 11.45 23.66
C GLY A 301 -40.41 12.93 23.72
N ARG A 302 -41.11 13.37 24.77
CA ARG A 302 -41.29 14.81 25.07
C ARG A 302 -39.95 15.40 25.55
N PRO A 303 -39.33 16.37 24.86
CA PRO A 303 -38.29 17.17 25.47
C PRO A 303 -38.91 18.13 26.49
N VAL A 304 -38.36 18.16 27.70
CA VAL A 304 -38.81 19.08 28.75
C VAL A 304 -38.14 20.44 28.50
N ALA A 305 -38.93 21.50 28.35
CA ALA A 305 -38.40 22.83 28.11
C ALA A 305 -37.72 23.40 29.37
N ALA A 306 -36.40 23.62 29.31
CA ALA A 306 -35.68 24.45 30.27
C ALA A 306 -35.70 25.90 29.77
N GLY A 307 -36.29 26.79 30.56
CA GLY A 307 -36.56 28.17 30.13
C GLY A 307 -35.32 29.07 30.11
N THR A 308 -35.23 29.90 29.08
CA THR A 308 -34.28 31.01 28.99
C THR A 308 -34.64 32.10 29.99
N VAL A 309 -33.71 32.47 30.87
CA VAL A 309 -33.72 33.78 31.54
C VAL A 309 -32.43 34.52 31.19
N ALA A 310 -32.58 35.75 30.73
CA ALA A 310 -31.48 36.59 30.28
C ALA A 310 -30.81 37.31 31.46
N ALA A 311 -29.49 37.48 31.37
CA ALA A 311 -28.76 38.53 32.06
C ALA A 311 -27.66 39.02 31.13
N GLY A 312 -27.79 40.26 30.66
CA GLY A 312 -26.81 40.89 29.78
C GLY A 312 -25.85 41.80 30.54
N ALA A 313 -24.67 41.99 29.94
CA ALA A 313 -23.77 43.14 30.06
C ALA A 313 -23.37 43.65 31.47
N VAL A 314 -22.08 43.51 31.78
CA VAL A 314 -21.22 44.68 32.06
C VAL A 314 -19.84 44.45 31.44
N ALA A 315 -19.19 45.53 31.02
CA ALA A 315 -17.89 45.51 30.36
C ALA A 315 -16.87 46.41 31.09
N ALA A 316 -15.60 46.15 30.82
CA ALA A 316 -14.43 47.01 31.08
C ALA A 316 -14.02 47.28 32.55
N GLY A 317 -12.72 47.10 32.81
CA GLY A 317 -12.04 47.46 34.06
C GLY A 317 -10.59 46.98 33.98
N ALA A 318 -9.63 47.91 33.95
CA ALA A 318 -8.25 47.63 33.54
C ALA A 318 -7.22 47.64 34.69
N THR A 319 -5.96 47.43 34.29
CA THR A 319 -4.69 47.81 34.94
C THR A 319 -4.01 46.88 35.96
N ALA A 320 -2.75 46.56 35.61
CA ALA A 320 -1.52 46.63 36.41
C ALA A 320 -1.26 45.61 37.55
N GLY A 321 -0.41 44.63 37.21
CA GLY A 321 1.01 44.65 37.62
C GLY A 321 1.38 44.21 39.05
N GLY A 322 2.46 43.40 39.17
CA GLY A 322 3.18 43.25 40.43
C GLY A 322 3.52 41.81 40.85
N THR A 323 4.72 41.38 40.45
CA THR A 323 5.55 40.31 41.03
C THR A 323 5.47 40.09 42.55
N VAL A 324 5.64 38.83 43.01
CA VAL A 324 6.78 38.30 43.82
C VAL A 324 6.51 36.80 44.18
N ALA A 325 7.54 36.06 44.60
CA ALA A 325 7.62 34.59 44.60
C ALA A 325 7.70 33.92 46.01
N LEU A 326 7.81 32.58 46.00
CA LEU A 326 8.30 31.65 47.05
C LEU A 326 7.37 31.24 48.22
N GLY A 327 7.30 29.93 48.51
CA GLY A 327 6.74 29.37 49.76
C GLY A 327 6.34 27.88 49.68
N ALA A 328 7.07 27.00 50.37
CA ALA A 328 7.05 25.53 50.27
C ALA A 328 5.97 24.76 51.08
N ALA A 329 5.91 23.42 50.85
CA ALA A 329 5.28 22.35 51.66
C ALA A 329 3.72 22.31 51.70
N GLU A 330 3.02 21.19 51.95
CA GLU A 330 3.36 19.85 52.47
C GLU A 330 2.32 18.77 51.99
N GLU A 331 2.57 17.46 52.17
CA GLU A 331 1.56 16.39 51.92
C GLU A 331 0.46 16.35 53.02
N PRO A 332 -0.65 15.58 52.83
CA PRO A 332 -0.62 14.21 53.35
C PRO A 332 -1.29 13.13 52.47
N GLN A 333 -1.07 11.88 52.88
CA GLN A 333 -1.34 10.62 52.19
C GLN A 333 -2.78 10.09 52.36
N THR A 334 -3.20 9.18 51.49
CA THR A 334 -4.03 7.95 51.71
C THR A 334 -4.56 7.44 50.36
N GLU A 335 -4.87 6.16 50.12
CA GLU A 335 -4.26 4.90 50.56
C GLU A 335 -4.56 3.85 49.46
N ARG A 336 -3.69 2.84 49.29
CA ARG A 336 -3.70 1.95 48.12
C ARG A 336 -4.23 0.56 48.49
N VAL A 337 -5.43 0.19 48.02
CA VAL A 337 -5.97 -1.17 48.18
C VAL A 337 -6.18 -1.86 46.83
N LEU A 338 -5.41 -2.92 46.60
CA LEU A 338 -5.65 -3.95 45.60
C LEU A 338 -6.43 -5.11 46.24
N PRO A 339 -7.11 -5.94 45.43
CA PRO A 339 -6.98 -7.37 45.64
C PRO A 339 -6.46 -8.11 44.39
N ARG A 340 -5.60 -9.08 44.66
CA ARG A 340 -5.03 -10.03 43.70
C ARG A 340 -5.80 -11.35 43.89
N GLY A 341 -6.35 -11.94 42.84
CA GLY A 341 -7.08 -13.23 42.95
C GLY A 341 -6.14 -14.44 42.92
N VAL A 342 -6.68 -15.65 43.15
CA VAL A 342 -6.29 -16.98 42.61
C VAL A 342 -7.42 -17.98 42.99
N GLY A 343 -7.70 -19.01 42.16
CA GLY A 343 -8.04 -20.34 42.71
C GLY A 343 -9.32 -21.01 42.22
N ALA A 344 -9.15 -22.09 41.46
CA ALA A 344 -10.18 -22.90 40.80
C ALA A 344 -10.94 -23.93 41.67
N ALA A 345 -12.05 -24.41 41.10
CA ALA A 345 -12.55 -25.81 41.08
C ALA A 345 -13.71 -26.28 42.01
N ALA A 346 -14.61 -27.06 41.35
CA ALA A 346 -15.46 -28.18 41.83
C ALA A 346 -16.82 -27.95 42.55
N HIS A 347 -17.88 -28.42 41.87
CA HIS A 347 -19.12 -29.11 42.30
C HIS A 347 -19.81 -28.83 43.66
N ALA A 348 -21.12 -28.52 43.63
CA ALA A 348 -22.24 -29.37 44.13
C ALA A 348 -23.50 -28.57 44.61
N GLU A 349 -24.66 -28.96 44.06
CA GLU A 349 -26.06 -29.08 44.57
C GLU A 349 -26.76 -28.11 45.59
N ALA A 350 -28.10 -28.14 45.45
CA ALA A 350 -29.22 -27.63 46.30
C ALA A 350 -29.78 -26.23 45.95
N THR A 351 -30.82 -26.03 45.12
CA THR A 351 -32.29 -26.33 45.25
C THR A 351 -32.94 -25.85 46.56
N VAL A 352 -34.07 -25.10 46.55
CA VAL A 352 -35.49 -25.56 46.68
C VAL A 352 -36.35 -24.28 46.98
N PRO A 353 -37.68 -24.13 46.65
CA PRO A 353 -38.52 -24.70 45.57
C PRO A 353 -39.43 -23.67 44.83
N VAL A 354 -40.20 -24.17 43.85
CA VAL A 354 -41.35 -23.50 43.20
C VAL A 354 -42.69 -24.01 43.78
N ARG A 355 -43.79 -23.24 43.70
CA ARG A 355 -45.16 -23.76 43.88
C ARG A 355 -46.17 -23.26 42.83
N ARG A 356 -46.61 -24.19 41.97
CA ARG A 356 -47.87 -24.18 41.16
C ARG A 356 -49.00 -24.81 42.01
N PRO A 357 -50.34 -24.71 41.72
CA PRO A 357 -51.05 -25.07 40.46
C PRO A 357 -52.28 -24.15 40.17
N ALA A 358 -53.35 -24.53 39.45
CA ALA A 358 -53.48 -24.96 38.04
C ALA A 358 -54.98 -24.80 37.59
N HIS A 359 -55.24 -25.01 36.30
CA HIS A 359 -56.45 -24.81 35.50
C HIS A 359 -57.80 -25.41 36.00
N THR A 360 -58.94 -24.75 35.68
CA THR A 360 -60.13 -25.29 34.95
C THR A 360 -61.30 -24.26 34.89
N GLY A 361 -62.17 -24.30 33.86
CA GLY A 361 -63.46 -23.55 33.76
C GLY A 361 -64.67 -24.47 34.02
N PRO A 362 -65.91 -24.23 33.52
CA PRO A 362 -66.50 -23.07 32.80
C PRO A 362 -67.93 -22.64 33.31
N GLN A 363 -68.67 -21.82 32.54
CA GLN A 363 -70.14 -21.55 32.58
C GLN A 363 -70.82 -20.67 33.68
N GLY A 364 -71.57 -19.64 33.24
CA GLY A 364 -73.04 -19.56 33.44
C GLY A 364 -73.69 -18.82 34.65
N THR A 365 -74.54 -17.82 34.32
CA THR A 365 -75.87 -17.51 34.93
C THR A 365 -76.04 -16.34 35.96
N GLN A 366 -76.77 -15.30 35.51
CA GLN A 366 -77.73 -14.36 36.16
C GLN A 366 -77.74 -14.09 37.70
N ALA A 367 -77.82 -12.81 38.11
CA ALA A 367 -79.08 -12.15 38.57
C ALA A 367 -78.92 -10.68 39.08
N LEU A 368 -80.02 -9.93 39.05
CA LEU A 368 -80.26 -8.47 39.29
C LEU A 368 -80.48 -8.12 40.80
N PRO A 369 -80.52 -6.82 41.29
CA PRO A 369 -81.52 -5.79 40.87
C PRO A 369 -81.22 -4.25 40.93
N ARG A 370 -81.85 -3.51 39.98
CA ARG A 370 -82.76 -2.31 40.04
C ARG A 370 -82.72 -1.37 41.30
N PRO A 371 -82.81 0.00 41.22
CA PRO A 371 -83.84 0.84 40.54
C PRO A 371 -83.33 2.13 39.82
N LEU A 372 -84.12 3.06 39.22
CA LEU A 372 -85.57 3.37 39.13
C LEU A 372 -85.93 3.92 37.70
N VAL A 373 -87.20 4.19 37.38
CA VAL A 373 -87.71 4.61 36.05
C VAL A 373 -88.50 5.94 36.11
N ALA A 374 -88.52 6.71 35.01
CA ALA A 374 -89.55 7.70 34.69
C ALA A 374 -89.80 7.76 33.17
N ASP A 375 -91.05 7.97 32.74
CA ASP A 375 -91.57 7.74 31.38
C ASP A 375 -91.59 9.00 30.47
N PRO A 376 -91.90 8.83 29.17
CA PRO A 376 -92.65 9.83 28.41
C PRO A 376 -93.95 9.27 27.79
N VAL A 377 -94.99 10.12 27.75
CA VAL A 377 -96.34 9.80 27.22
C VAL A 377 -96.62 10.53 25.90
N ASN A 378 -97.55 9.95 25.13
CA ASN A 378 -97.92 10.19 23.74
C ASN A 378 -98.82 11.44 23.49
N SER A 379 -99.17 11.68 22.21
CA SER A 379 -100.35 12.43 21.68
C SER A 379 -100.07 13.86 21.10
N PRO A 380 -100.96 14.48 20.28
CA PRO A 380 -100.71 14.59 18.83
C PRO A 380 -100.98 15.99 18.21
N ALA A 381 -101.04 16.07 16.87
CA ALA A 381 -101.24 17.29 16.08
C ALA A 381 -102.69 17.86 16.08
N PRO A 382 -102.87 19.14 15.68
CA PRO A 382 -104.11 19.65 15.11
C PRO A 382 -103.97 20.28 13.70
N GLU A 383 -105.11 20.64 13.10
CA GLU A 383 -105.29 20.91 11.66
C GLU A 383 -105.36 22.40 11.22
N GLN A 384 -105.04 22.61 9.94
CA GLN A 384 -105.65 23.55 8.96
C GLN A 384 -105.96 25.02 9.30
N GLN A 385 -105.46 25.95 8.46
CA GLN A 385 -106.32 27.00 7.87
C GLN A 385 -105.78 27.64 6.56
N ALA A 386 -106.70 27.72 5.57
CA ALA A 386 -106.89 28.70 4.48
C ALA A 386 -105.73 29.28 3.63
N ALA A 387 -106.02 29.51 2.33
CA ALA A 387 -105.12 30.03 1.30
C ALA A 387 -105.60 31.37 0.69
N PRO A 388 -104.74 32.05 -0.09
CA PRO A 388 -105.20 32.87 -1.21
C PRO A 388 -104.64 32.40 -2.58
N ARG A 389 -105.45 32.48 -3.64
CA ARG A 389 -105.04 32.33 -5.07
C ARG A 389 -105.03 33.71 -5.73
N PRO A 390 -104.09 34.03 -6.64
CA PRO A 390 -104.27 33.77 -8.09
C PRO A 390 -102.92 33.38 -8.78
N ARG A 391 -102.73 33.23 -10.11
CA ARG A 391 -103.52 33.32 -11.38
C ARG A 391 -103.29 32.03 -12.21
N PRO A 392 -104.12 31.65 -13.20
CA PRO A 392 -103.92 30.43 -13.99
C PRO A 392 -102.77 30.54 -14.99
N ALA A 393 -101.87 29.54 -15.01
CA ALA A 393 -100.84 29.37 -16.02
C ALA A 393 -101.33 28.50 -17.20
N ARG A 394 -100.95 28.87 -18.43
CA ARG A 394 -101.33 28.15 -19.68
C ARG A 394 -100.91 26.67 -19.66
N PRO A 395 -101.68 25.76 -20.29
CA PRO A 395 -101.28 24.37 -20.45
C PRO A 395 -100.01 24.27 -21.31
N ARG A 396 -98.92 23.77 -20.73
CA ARG A 396 -97.71 23.39 -21.49
C ARG A 396 -97.96 22.06 -22.20
N ARG A 397 -97.80 22.06 -23.54
CA ARG A 397 -97.81 20.84 -24.35
C ARG A 397 -96.72 19.88 -23.86
N PRO A 398 -96.95 18.55 -23.85
CA PRO A 398 -95.90 17.59 -23.56
C PRO A 398 -94.81 17.65 -24.65
N PRO A 399 -93.52 17.52 -24.30
CA PRO A 399 -92.46 17.44 -25.31
C PRO A 399 -92.61 16.16 -26.14
N LYS A 400 -92.46 16.27 -27.46
CA LYS A 400 -92.42 15.11 -28.35
C LYS A 400 -91.27 14.19 -27.93
N LYS A 401 -91.56 12.94 -27.58
CA LYS A 401 -90.55 11.89 -27.42
C LYS A 401 -89.83 11.71 -28.77
N LYS A 402 -88.50 11.88 -28.80
CA LYS A 402 -87.68 11.53 -29.98
C LYS A 402 -87.89 10.04 -30.30
N THR A 403 -87.97 9.68 -31.57
CA THR A 403 -88.12 8.29 -32.00
C THR A 403 -86.83 7.49 -31.75
N PRO A 404 -86.89 6.16 -31.56
CA PRO A 404 -85.71 5.33 -31.30
C PRO A 404 -84.59 5.51 -32.35
N GLU A 405 -84.95 5.67 -33.62
CA GLU A 405 -84.01 5.89 -34.73
C GLU A 405 -83.13 7.14 -34.53
N GLN A 406 -83.66 8.20 -33.95
CA GLN A 406 -82.91 9.44 -33.69
C GLN A 406 -81.87 9.26 -32.58
N LEU A 407 -82.16 8.41 -31.58
CA LEU A 407 -81.22 8.04 -30.53
C LEU A 407 -80.11 7.11 -31.06
N TYR A 408 -80.46 6.13 -31.91
CA TYR A 408 -79.48 5.27 -32.58
C TYR A 408 -78.52 6.05 -33.49
N ALA A 409 -78.99 7.11 -34.16
CA ALA A 409 -78.14 7.98 -34.98
C ALA A 409 -77.09 8.74 -34.17
N GLU A 410 -77.46 9.36 -33.03
CA GLU A 410 -76.52 10.09 -32.16
C GLU A 410 -75.48 9.15 -31.52
N MET A 411 -75.87 7.95 -31.10
CA MET A 411 -74.96 6.94 -30.54
C MET A 411 -73.92 6.46 -31.58
N ARG A 412 -74.34 6.25 -32.84
CA ARG A 412 -73.46 5.80 -33.93
C ARG A 412 -72.48 6.88 -34.41
N ALA A 413 -72.78 8.16 -34.17
CA ALA A 413 -71.89 9.28 -34.47
C ALA A 413 -70.81 9.47 -33.39
N ARG A 414 -71.14 9.27 -32.10
CA ARG A 414 -70.14 9.32 -31.00
C ARG A 414 -69.14 8.17 -31.08
N SER A 415 -69.62 6.93 -31.31
CA SER A 415 -68.72 5.77 -31.40
C SER A 415 -67.74 5.87 -32.57
N LYS A 416 -68.16 6.38 -33.73
CA LYS A 416 -67.24 6.63 -34.87
C LYS A 416 -66.12 7.61 -34.53
N LYS A 417 -66.41 8.71 -33.81
CA LYS A 417 -65.36 9.67 -33.40
C LYS A 417 -64.39 9.04 -32.40
N GLN A 418 -64.89 8.33 -31.39
CA GLN A 418 -64.04 7.63 -30.41
C GLN A 418 -63.19 6.53 -31.04
N PHE A 419 -63.74 5.79 -32.01
CA PHE A 419 -63.03 4.76 -32.79
C PHE A 419 -61.92 5.35 -33.67
N ILE A 420 -62.18 6.48 -34.34
CA ILE A 420 -61.16 7.21 -35.11
C ILE A 420 -60.05 7.71 -34.18
N THR A 421 -60.38 8.31 -33.04
CA THR A 421 -59.36 8.74 -32.05
C THR A 421 -58.52 7.58 -31.55
N TRP A 422 -59.11 6.42 -31.25
CA TRP A 422 -58.37 5.22 -30.86
C TRP A 422 -57.46 4.71 -31.97
N ILE A 423 -57.92 4.67 -33.22
CA ILE A 423 -57.09 4.30 -34.37
C ILE A 423 -55.94 5.30 -34.57
N SER A 424 -56.18 6.60 -34.41
CA SER A 424 -55.11 7.61 -34.49
C SER A 424 -54.06 7.43 -33.38
N ILE A 425 -54.48 7.13 -32.15
CA ILE A 425 -53.56 6.83 -31.04
C ILE A 425 -52.73 5.58 -31.33
N VAL A 426 -53.36 4.50 -31.81
CA VAL A 426 -52.67 3.25 -32.18
C VAL A 426 -51.73 3.46 -33.37
N ALA A 427 -52.10 4.27 -34.36
CA ALA A 427 -51.24 4.61 -35.50
C ALA A 427 -50.03 5.44 -35.07
N VAL A 428 -50.22 6.45 -34.20
CA VAL A 428 -49.10 7.24 -33.64
C VAL A 428 -48.22 6.37 -32.76
N ALA A 429 -48.78 5.46 -31.95
CA ALA A 429 -48.02 4.49 -31.18
C ALA A 429 -47.22 3.53 -32.08
N ALA A 430 -47.81 3.05 -33.19
CA ALA A 430 -47.11 2.20 -34.16
C ALA A 430 -45.99 2.96 -34.89
N VAL A 431 -46.17 4.24 -35.21
CA VAL A 431 -45.10 5.10 -35.77
C VAL A 431 -44.01 5.38 -34.73
N LEU A 432 -44.36 5.63 -33.46
CA LEU A 432 -43.39 5.79 -32.38
C LEU A 432 -42.61 4.49 -32.11
N ILE A 433 -43.28 3.34 -32.08
CA ILE A 433 -42.63 2.03 -31.97
C ILE A 433 -41.76 1.76 -33.20
N GLY A 434 -42.22 2.14 -34.41
CA GLY A 434 -41.43 2.06 -35.63
C GLY A 434 -40.17 2.94 -35.57
N LEU A 435 -40.29 4.18 -35.10
CA LEU A 435 -39.17 5.11 -34.93
C LEU A 435 -38.21 4.67 -33.82
N VAL A 436 -38.71 4.16 -32.69
CA VAL A 436 -37.89 3.60 -31.61
C VAL A 436 -37.19 2.32 -32.07
N SER A 437 -37.87 1.45 -32.81
CA SER A 437 -37.28 0.24 -33.41
C SER A 437 -36.25 0.58 -34.47
N TRP A 438 -36.48 1.62 -35.29
CA TRP A 438 -35.52 2.14 -36.27
C TRP A 438 -34.29 2.73 -35.57
N TRP A 439 -34.51 3.53 -34.52
CA TRP A 439 -33.45 4.12 -33.69
C TRP A 439 -32.61 3.06 -32.95
N LEU A 440 -33.24 1.97 -32.49
CA LEU A 440 -32.56 0.84 -31.85
C LEU A 440 -31.82 -0.07 -32.85
N SER A 441 -32.20 -0.08 -34.13
CA SER A 441 -31.73 -1.06 -35.12
C SER A 441 -30.59 -0.58 -36.02
N ILE A 442 -30.26 0.72 -36.06
CA ILE A 442 -29.15 1.23 -36.88
C ILE A 442 -27.84 1.27 -36.07
N GLY A 443 -26.91 0.38 -36.42
CA GLY A 443 -25.47 0.58 -36.18
C GLY A 443 -24.96 0.29 -34.78
N ARG A 444 -25.60 -0.60 -34.01
CA ARG A 444 -25.14 -0.96 -32.66
C ARG A 444 -23.87 -1.84 -32.68
N PHE A 445 -23.71 -2.68 -33.69
CA PHE A 445 -22.61 -3.65 -33.81
C PHE A 445 -21.60 -3.24 -34.89
N ALA A 446 -20.33 -3.53 -34.63
CA ALA A 446 -19.20 -3.43 -35.55
C ALA A 446 -18.36 -4.72 -35.43
N SER A 447 -17.83 -5.23 -36.54
CA SER A 447 -16.99 -6.44 -36.50
C SER A 447 -15.54 -6.04 -36.21
N VAL A 448 -14.86 -6.75 -35.30
CA VAL A 448 -13.44 -6.49 -35.02
C VAL A 448 -12.62 -6.81 -36.27
N PRO A 449 -11.95 -5.82 -36.90
CA PRO A 449 -11.26 -6.05 -38.17
C PRO A 449 -9.98 -6.87 -37.98
N ASP A 450 -9.61 -7.68 -38.98
CA ASP A 450 -8.35 -8.40 -38.96
C ASP A 450 -7.17 -7.45 -39.22
N VAL A 451 -6.41 -7.23 -38.15
CA VAL A 451 -5.21 -6.39 -38.12
C VAL A 451 -3.94 -7.16 -37.75
N ILE A 452 -4.00 -8.49 -37.67
CA ILE A 452 -2.85 -9.33 -37.32
C ILE A 452 -1.72 -9.13 -38.35
N GLY A 453 -0.48 -8.99 -37.87
CA GLY A 453 0.70 -8.73 -38.71
C GLY A 453 0.81 -7.30 -39.27
N LYS A 454 -0.18 -6.41 -39.07
CA LYS A 454 -0.05 -4.99 -39.41
C LYS A 454 0.81 -4.27 -38.36
N GLU A 455 1.44 -3.17 -38.76
CA GLU A 455 2.08 -2.25 -37.80
C GLU A 455 1.03 -1.61 -36.87
N ARG A 456 1.43 -1.33 -35.63
CA ARG A 456 0.59 -0.74 -34.58
C ARG A 456 -0.29 0.42 -35.08
N GLU A 457 0.31 1.37 -35.79
CA GLU A 457 -0.37 2.61 -36.21
C GLU A 457 -1.46 2.35 -37.26
N ALA A 458 -1.15 1.50 -38.25
CA ALA A 458 -2.13 1.05 -39.24
C ALA A 458 -3.24 0.19 -38.61
N ALA A 459 -2.91 -0.66 -37.63
CA ALA A 459 -3.89 -1.48 -36.92
C ALA A 459 -4.87 -0.63 -36.08
N VAL A 460 -4.36 0.36 -35.35
CA VAL A 460 -5.17 1.30 -34.56
C VAL A 460 -6.12 2.08 -35.47
N ALA A 461 -5.60 2.67 -36.56
CA ALA A 461 -6.43 3.42 -37.52
C ALA A 461 -7.55 2.58 -38.16
N ILE A 462 -7.31 1.29 -38.41
CA ILE A 462 -8.33 0.38 -38.97
C ILE A 462 -9.41 0.03 -37.95
N ILE A 463 -9.07 -0.16 -36.67
CA ILE A 463 -10.06 -0.45 -35.61
C ILE A 463 -10.87 0.80 -35.26
N GLU A 464 -10.23 1.97 -35.20
CA GLU A 464 -10.91 3.24 -34.93
C GLU A 464 -11.88 3.64 -36.07
N ALA A 465 -11.56 3.28 -37.32
CA ALA A 465 -12.47 3.46 -38.46
C ALA A 465 -13.81 2.70 -38.30
N GLU A 466 -13.81 1.56 -37.60
CA GLU A 466 -15.01 0.78 -37.28
C GLU A 466 -15.77 1.31 -36.04
N SER A 467 -15.35 2.47 -35.49
CA SER A 467 -15.90 3.07 -34.26
C SER A 467 -15.74 2.18 -33.01
N LEU A 468 -14.64 1.43 -32.95
CA LEU A 468 -14.20 0.63 -31.81
C LEU A 468 -13.04 1.34 -31.10
N MET A 469 -12.95 1.21 -29.77
CA MET A 469 -11.87 1.83 -29.00
C MET A 469 -10.67 0.88 -28.89
N THR A 470 -9.44 1.40 -29.03
CA THR A 470 -8.24 0.56 -28.95
C THR A 470 -7.51 0.71 -27.62
N THR A 471 -6.95 -0.39 -27.11
CA THR A 471 -5.92 -0.34 -26.07
C THR A 471 -4.72 -1.17 -26.50
N VAL A 472 -3.52 -0.59 -26.46
CA VAL A 472 -2.31 -1.25 -26.93
C VAL A 472 -1.61 -1.93 -25.76
N SER A 473 -1.54 -3.26 -25.81
CA SER A 473 -0.68 -4.06 -24.93
C SER A 473 0.56 -4.52 -25.70
N THR A 474 1.62 -4.92 -25.00
CA THR A 474 2.83 -5.43 -25.64
C THR A 474 3.28 -6.73 -25.01
N GLU A 475 3.56 -7.73 -25.85
CA GLU A 475 4.01 -9.06 -25.44
C GLU A 475 5.21 -9.49 -26.29
N HIS A 476 6.05 -10.38 -25.77
CA HIS A 476 7.08 -11.01 -26.60
C HIS A 476 6.46 -12.07 -27.51
N SER A 477 7.00 -12.22 -28.73
CA SER A 477 6.61 -13.29 -29.65
C SER A 477 7.81 -13.78 -30.45
N ASP A 478 7.89 -15.11 -30.60
CA ASP A 478 8.93 -15.77 -31.40
C ASP A 478 8.60 -15.76 -32.91
N SER A 479 7.32 -15.57 -33.26
CA SER A 479 6.79 -15.67 -34.63
C SER A 479 6.46 -14.32 -35.28
N VAL A 480 6.14 -13.29 -34.49
CA VAL A 480 5.72 -11.98 -34.99
C VAL A 480 6.83 -10.93 -34.77
N PRO A 481 7.31 -10.23 -35.81
CA PRO A 481 8.30 -9.15 -35.69
C PRO A 481 7.89 -8.05 -34.71
N SER A 482 8.88 -7.39 -34.10
CA SER A 482 8.65 -6.26 -33.20
C SER A 482 7.91 -5.12 -33.92
N GLY A 483 6.88 -4.55 -33.27
CA GLY A 483 6.06 -3.46 -33.80
C GLY A 483 4.80 -3.90 -34.57
N GLN A 484 4.66 -5.19 -34.88
CA GLN A 484 3.46 -5.75 -35.53
C GLN A 484 2.46 -6.32 -34.52
N VAL A 485 1.17 -6.32 -34.86
CA VAL A 485 0.11 -6.90 -34.04
C VAL A 485 0.22 -8.43 -34.01
N LEU A 486 0.32 -8.98 -32.81
CA LEU A 486 0.30 -10.41 -32.49
C LEU A 486 -1.13 -10.96 -32.52
N ARG A 487 -2.06 -10.29 -31.82
CA ARG A 487 -3.49 -10.66 -31.74
C ARG A 487 -4.35 -9.48 -31.29
N THR A 488 -5.65 -9.60 -31.46
CA THR A 488 -6.65 -8.73 -30.84
C THR A 488 -7.49 -9.51 -29.81
N GLU A 489 -7.96 -8.82 -28.77
CA GLU A 489 -8.95 -9.34 -27.82
C GLU A 489 -10.08 -8.28 -27.69
N PRO A 490 -11.31 -8.53 -28.19
CA PRO A 490 -11.78 -9.74 -28.86
C PRO A 490 -11.04 -10.08 -30.16
N ALA A 491 -11.07 -11.36 -30.55
CA ALA A 491 -10.44 -11.83 -31.78
C ALA A 491 -11.09 -11.23 -33.04
N ALA A 492 -10.32 -11.13 -34.12
CA ALA A 492 -10.82 -10.65 -35.41
C ALA A 492 -12.06 -11.45 -35.87
N GLY A 493 -13.05 -10.74 -36.43
CA GLY A 493 -14.33 -11.29 -36.89
C GLY A 493 -15.40 -11.45 -35.80
N VAL A 494 -15.10 -11.19 -34.52
CA VAL A 494 -16.11 -11.13 -33.45
C VAL A 494 -16.93 -9.85 -33.59
N GLU A 495 -18.26 -9.95 -33.49
CA GLU A 495 -19.13 -8.76 -33.37
C GLU A 495 -18.98 -8.12 -31.99
N ALA A 496 -18.57 -6.85 -31.98
CA ALA A 496 -18.46 -6.00 -30.80
C ALA A 496 -19.48 -4.86 -30.90
N THR A 497 -19.90 -4.28 -29.76
CA THR A 497 -20.67 -3.03 -29.81
C THR A 497 -19.77 -1.84 -30.12
N ARG A 498 -20.29 -0.84 -30.84
CA ARG A 498 -19.52 0.41 -31.07
C ARG A 498 -19.18 1.07 -29.73
N GLY A 499 -17.92 1.46 -29.58
CA GLY A 499 -17.34 1.90 -28.30
C GLY A 499 -16.71 0.80 -27.45
N ASP A 500 -16.85 -0.49 -27.81
CA ASP A 500 -16.16 -1.58 -27.10
C ASP A 500 -14.63 -1.46 -27.25
N LEU A 501 -13.92 -1.94 -26.23
CA LEU A 501 -12.46 -1.95 -26.17
C LEU A 501 -11.89 -3.20 -26.86
N VAL A 502 -11.19 -3.00 -27.97
CA VAL A 502 -10.34 -4.01 -28.61
C VAL A 502 -8.90 -3.82 -28.09
N ARG A 503 -8.42 -4.78 -27.31
CA ARG A 503 -7.00 -4.86 -26.92
C ARG A 503 -6.19 -5.33 -28.11
N VAL A 504 -5.35 -4.45 -28.64
CA VAL A 504 -4.35 -4.76 -29.67
C VAL A 504 -3.07 -5.18 -28.96
N VAL A 505 -2.71 -6.46 -29.04
CA VAL A 505 -1.46 -6.98 -28.50
C VAL A 505 -0.38 -6.84 -29.57
N VAL A 506 0.61 -5.98 -29.36
CA VAL A 506 1.72 -5.74 -30.28
C VAL A 506 2.94 -6.55 -29.84
N SER A 507 3.60 -7.21 -30.78
CA SER A 507 4.83 -7.95 -30.52
C SER A 507 5.99 -7.01 -30.19
N ARG A 508 6.78 -7.35 -29.17
CA ARG A 508 8.11 -6.79 -28.89
C ARG A 508 9.23 -7.58 -29.57
N GLY A 509 8.88 -8.60 -30.37
CA GLY A 509 9.79 -9.61 -30.90
C GLY A 509 10.30 -10.55 -29.82
N LYS A 510 11.34 -11.31 -30.17
CA LYS A 510 12.03 -12.25 -29.28
C LYS A 510 12.66 -11.54 -28.07
N PRO A 511 12.58 -12.10 -26.86
CA PRO A 511 13.29 -11.55 -25.70
C PRO A 511 14.81 -11.54 -25.94
N VAL A 512 15.46 -10.50 -25.41
CA VAL A 512 16.90 -10.26 -25.58
C VAL A 512 17.61 -10.51 -24.25
N VAL A 513 18.75 -11.21 -24.29
CA VAL A 513 19.57 -11.45 -23.09
C VAL A 513 20.07 -10.10 -22.51
N PRO A 514 19.78 -9.79 -21.23
CA PRO A 514 20.09 -8.49 -20.64
C PRO A 514 21.59 -8.29 -20.35
N GLN A 515 22.01 -7.03 -20.17
CA GLN A 515 23.39 -6.62 -19.95
C GLN A 515 23.74 -6.62 -18.45
N VAL A 516 24.12 -7.80 -17.95
CA VAL A 516 24.53 -7.99 -16.55
C VAL A 516 25.98 -7.52 -16.33
N GLN A 517 26.20 -6.66 -15.33
CA GLN A 517 27.55 -6.19 -14.98
C GLN A 517 28.41 -7.33 -14.39
N PRO A 518 29.69 -7.49 -14.81
CA PRO A 518 30.58 -8.47 -14.20
C PRO A 518 30.79 -8.20 -12.70
N GLY A 519 30.74 -9.26 -11.87
CA GLY A 519 30.91 -9.15 -10.42
C GLY A 519 29.64 -9.11 -9.58
N VAL A 520 28.44 -9.08 -10.19
CA VAL A 520 27.18 -9.19 -9.45
C VAL A 520 26.95 -10.59 -8.84
N GLU A 521 26.03 -10.66 -7.87
CA GLU A 521 25.53 -11.94 -7.34
C GLU A 521 24.74 -12.73 -8.39
N VAL A 522 24.84 -14.06 -8.34
CA VAL A 522 24.06 -14.97 -9.19
C VAL A 522 22.55 -14.70 -9.05
N ALA A 523 22.06 -14.55 -7.81
CA ALA A 523 20.67 -14.22 -7.51
C ALA A 523 20.20 -12.83 -7.99
N ALA A 524 21.11 -11.95 -8.43
CA ALA A 524 20.74 -10.71 -9.14
C ALA A 524 20.53 -11.00 -10.63
N ALA A 525 21.47 -11.70 -11.27
CA ALA A 525 21.36 -12.11 -12.67
C ALA A 525 20.15 -13.02 -12.95
N GLU A 526 19.82 -13.93 -12.01
CA GLU A 526 18.62 -14.78 -12.09
C GLU A 526 17.32 -13.97 -12.12
N ARG A 527 17.22 -12.93 -11.27
CA ARG A 527 16.05 -12.03 -11.25
C ARG A 527 15.95 -11.18 -12.51
N GLU A 528 17.09 -10.73 -13.04
CA GLU A 528 17.16 -9.96 -14.28
C GLU A 528 16.72 -10.80 -15.49
N LEU A 529 17.20 -12.05 -15.59
CA LEU A 529 16.75 -13.02 -16.60
C LEU A 529 15.26 -13.36 -16.46
N ALA A 530 14.77 -13.58 -15.24
CA ALA A 530 13.36 -13.84 -14.99
C ALA A 530 12.46 -12.65 -15.40
N SER A 531 12.94 -11.41 -15.25
CA SER A 531 12.18 -10.20 -15.61
C SER A 531 11.92 -10.07 -17.12
N VAL A 532 12.76 -10.68 -17.96
CA VAL A 532 12.59 -10.74 -19.43
C VAL A 532 12.02 -12.08 -19.91
N GLY A 533 11.53 -12.93 -19.01
CA GLY A 533 10.92 -14.22 -19.35
C GLY A 533 11.91 -15.30 -19.79
N LEU A 534 13.20 -15.15 -19.47
CA LEU A 534 14.25 -16.13 -19.76
C LEU A 534 14.50 -17.03 -18.55
N LYS A 535 14.88 -18.28 -18.79
CA LYS A 535 15.15 -19.24 -17.70
C LYS A 535 16.63 -19.20 -17.34
N PRO A 536 17.02 -18.82 -16.11
CA PRO A 536 18.40 -18.96 -15.70
C PRO A 536 18.79 -20.45 -15.62
N ARG A 537 19.99 -20.76 -16.11
CA ARG A 537 20.64 -22.07 -15.98
C ARG A 537 22.00 -21.88 -15.34
N LEU A 538 22.35 -22.77 -14.41
CA LEU A 538 23.70 -22.86 -13.83
C LEU A 538 24.34 -24.13 -14.40
N ASP A 539 25.56 -24.03 -14.93
CA ASP A 539 26.30 -25.17 -15.48
C ASP A 539 27.79 -25.05 -15.15
N ALA A 540 28.24 -25.86 -14.18
CA ALA A 540 29.62 -25.80 -13.66
C ALA A 540 30.69 -26.13 -14.71
N ASN A 541 30.31 -26.72 -15.85
CA ASN A 541 31.21 -26.97 -16.97
C ASN A 541 31.49 -25.68 -17.78
N GLU A 542 30.52 -24.77 -17.85
CA GLU A 542 30.58 -23.51 -18.61
C GLU A 542 31.24 -22.36 -17.82
N ASP A 543 31.30 -22.47 -16.49
CA ASP A 543 31.97 -21.55 -15.57
C ASP A 543 33.43 -21.28 -15.96
N ALA A 544 33.86 -20.01 -15.89
CA ALA A 544 35.14 -19.54 -16.42
C ALA A 544 36.08 -19.01 -15.32
N PHE A 545 37.39 -19.07 -15.55
CA PHE A 545 38.36 -18.36 -14.70
C PHE A 545 38.40 -16.86 -15.05
N SER A 546 38.62 -16.01 -14.05
CA SER A 546 38.72 -14.57 -14.21
C SER A 546 39.68 -13.97 -13.18
N ASP A 547 40.53 -13.07 -13.65
CA ASP A 547 41.45 -12.25 -12.84
C ASP A 547 40.77 -11.04 -12.19
N ARG A 548 39.67 -10.55 -12.78
CA ARG A 548 38.92 -9.36 -12.35
C ARG A 548 37.68 -9.66 -11.52
N VAL A 549 37.04 -10.81 -11.74
CA VAL A 549 35.76 -11.16 -11.12
C VAL A 549 35.98 -12.13 -9.95
N PRO A 550 35.61 -11.77 -8.70
CA PRO A 550 35.75 -12.66 -7.54
C PRO A 550 35.06 -14.01 -7.73
N LYS A 551 35.64 -15.07 -7.16
CA LYS A 551 35.08 -16.43 -7.21
C LYS A 551 33.62 -16.44 -6.71
N GLY A 552 32.72 -17.10 -7.44
CA GLY A 552 31.30 -17.20 -7.11
C GLY A 552 30.43 -16.05 -7.63
N LYS A 553 31.02 -15.03 -8.28
CA LYS A 553 30.28 -13.93 -8.94
C LYS A 553 30.08 -14.19 -10.43
N VAL A 554 29.10 -13.52 -11.03
CA VAL A 554 28.81 -13.64 -12.47
C VAL A 554 29.91 -12.98 -13.31
N VAL A 555 30.43 -13.71 -14.31
CA VAL A 555 31.38 -13.21 -15.31
C VAL A 555 30.65 -12.70 -16.55
N THR A 556 29.73 -13.51 -17.08
CA THR A 556 28.97 -13.22 -18.30
C THR A 556 27.76 -14.16 -18.42
N LEU A 557 26.94 -13.96 -19.45
CA LEU A 557 25.83 -14.82 -19.83
C LEU A 557 26.11 -15.53 -21.16
N LYS A 558 25.57 -16.74 -21.33
CA LYS A 558 25.57 -17.50 -22.59
C LYS A 558 24.13 -17.92 -22.93
N PRO A 559 23.54 -17.52 -24.07
CA PRO A 559 24.10 -16.65 -25.13
C PRO A 559 24.50 -15.26 -24.64
N ALA A 560 25.35 -14.57 -25.41
CA ALA A 560 25.91 -13.29 -25.00
C ALA A 560 24.82 -12.21 -24.81
N PRO A 561 24.98 -11.27 -23.86
CA PRO A 561 24.11 -10.12 -23.73
C PRO A 561 23.87 -9.38 -25.05
N GLY A 562 22.62 -9.03 -25.33
CA GLY A 562 22.18 -8.49 -26.63
C GLY A 562 21.74 -9.54 -27.65
N THR A 563 21.92 -10.85 -27.39
CA THR A 563 21.40 -11.92 -28.26
C THR A 563 19.88 -12.04 -28.10
N ALA A 564 19.12 -12.05 -29.19
CA ALA A 564 17.70 -12.40 -29.20
C ALA A 564 17.53 -13.93 -29.16
N VAL A 565 16.72 -14.43 -28.24
CA VAL A 565 16.49 -15.87 -27.99
C VAL A 565 15.00 -16.16 -27.88
N ASP A 566 14.60 -17.43 -28.04
CA ASP A 566 13.18 -17.79 -28.00
C ASP A 566 12.60 -17.68 -26.57
N ILE A 567 11.29 -17.46 -26.44
CA ILE A 567 10.64 -17.26 -25.13
C ILE A 567 10.84 -18.47 -24.21
N GLY A 568 11.29 -18.22 -22.97
CA GLY A 568 11.59 -19.27 -22.01
C GLY A 568 12.86 -20.09 -22.32
N SER A 569 13.71 -19.64 -23.25
CA SER A 569 15.04 -20.20 -23.48
C SER A 569 15.88 -20.21 -22.21
N ALA A 570 16.74 -21.23 -22.08
CA ALA A 570 17.71 -21.30 -21.01
C ALA A 570 18.93 -20.42 -21.31
N VAL A 571 19.23 -19.48 -20.42
CA VAL A 571 20.46 -18.67 -20.47
C VAL A 571 21.38 -19.15 -19.36
N THR A 572 22.55 -19.67 -19.73
CA THR A 572 23.57 -20.12 -18.79
C THR A 572 24.28 -18.92 -18.19
N ILE A 573 24.23 -18.80 -16.87
CA ILE A 573 25.02 -17.83 -16.10
C ILE A 573 26.42 -18.42 -15.91
N VAL A 574 27.45 -17.74 -16.42
CA VAL A 574 28.84 -18.17 -16.29
C VAL A 574 29.40 -17.58 -14.99
N ILE A 575 29.69 -18.43 -14.02
CA ILE A 575 30.24 -18.04 -12.71
C ILE A 575 31.77 -18.01 -12.78
N SER A 576 32.38 -17.09 -12.04
CA SER A 576 33.83 -17.03 -11.86
C SER A 576 34.31 -18.18 -10.98
N LYS A 577 35.21 -19.02 -11.52
CA LYS A 577 36.01 -19.99 -10.76
C LYS A 577 37.12 -19.31 -9.94
N GLY A 578 37.31 -18.00 -10.10
CA GLY A 578 38.42 -17.21 -9.56
C GLY A 578 39.60 -17.12 -10.53
N VAL A 579 40.74 -16.67 -10.03
CA VAL A 579 41.99 -16.60 -10.80
C VAL A 579 42.44 -18.02 -11.19
N GLU A 580 42.87 -18.20 -12.44
CA GLU A 580 43.43 -19.46 -12.94
C GLU A 580 44.67 -19.87 -12.11
N PRO A 581 44.70 -21.06 -11.47
CA PRO A 581 45.85 -21.46 -10.65
C PRO A 581 47.08 -21.77 -11.50
N LYS A 582 48.18 -21.03 -11.27
CA LYS A 582 49.46 -21.28 -11.94
C LYS A 582 50.45 -21.98 -11.00
N PRO A 583 51.22 -22.97 -11.45
CA PRO A 583 52.25 -23.61 -10.64
C PRO A 583 53.45 -22.68 -10.44
N VAL A 584 53.99 -22.62 -9.23
CA VAL A 584 55.23 -21.87 -8.93
C VAL A 584 56.44 -22.55 -9.61
N PRO A 585 57.21 -21.84 -10.47
CA PRO A 585 58.44 -22.36 -11.10
C PRO A 585 59.49 -22.82 -10.10
N ASN A 586 60.29 -23.82 -10.47
CA ASN A 586 61.39 -24.30 -9.64
C ASN A 586 62.67 -23.48 -9.86
N VAL A 587 62.85 -22.44 -9.04
CA VAL A 587 64.03 -21.56 -9.05
C VAL A 587 65.15 -22.00 -8.08
N LYS A 588 65.13 -23.23 -7.54
CA LYS A 588 66.19 -23.71 -6.61
C LYS A 588 67.57 -23.67 -7.29
N GLY A 589 68.57 -23.12 -6.60
CA GLY A 589 69.94 -22.98 -7.10
C GLY A 589 70.19 -21.80 -8.05
N ARG A 590 69.15 -21.05 -8.46
CA ARG A 590 69.30 -19.80 -9.21
C ARG A 590 69.91 -18.70 -8.33
N THR A 591 70.48 -17.67 -8.96
CA THR A 591 70.80 -16.41 -8.27
C THR A 591 69.51 -15.68 -7.88
N LYS A 592 69.59 -14.74 -6.94
CA LYS A 592 68.44 -13.90 -6.54
C LYS A 592 67.77 -13.24 -7.75
N ASP A 593 68.55 -12.58 -8.60
CA ASP A 593 68.02 -11.76 -9.69
C ASP A 593 67.41 -12.63 -10.81
N GLU A 594 68.02 -13.78 -11.12
CA GLU A 594 67.42 -14.80 -12.01
C GLU A 594 66.08 -15.31 -11.46
N ALA A 595 66.03 -15.67 -10.17
CA ALA A 595 64.82 -16.18 -9.53
C ALA A 595 63.69 -15.15 -9.50
N PHE A 596 64.00 -13.88 -9.20
CA PHE A 596 63.03 -12.79 -9.22
C PHE A 596 62.53 -12.51 -10.64
N ALA A 597 63.40 -12.54 -11.65
CA ALA A 597 63.01 -12.38 -13.05
C ALA A 597 62.10 -13.52 -13.52
N GLU A 598 62.45 -14.78 -13.21
CA GLU A 598 61.67 -15.97 -13.60
C GLU A 598 60.30 -16.02 -12.93
N LEU A 599 60.21 -15.72 -11.62
CA LEU A 599 58.94 -15.64 -10.89
C LEU A 599 58.06 -14.47 -11.39
N SER A 600 58.66 -13.30 -11.66
CA SER A 600 57.92 -12.15 -12.21
C SER A 600 57.41 -12.43 -13.63
N ALA A 601 58.21 -13.09 -14.47
CA ALA A 601 57.80 -13.49 -15.82
C ALA A 601 56.67 -14.53 -15.82
N ALA A 602 56.62 -15.41 -14.80
CA ALA A 602 55.50 -16.32 -14.58
C ALA A 602 54.23 -15.64 -14.02
N GLY A 603 54.31 -14.38 -13.60
CA GLY A 603 53.20 -13.56 -13.10
C GLY A 603 53.05 -13.55 -11.57
N PHE A 604 54.08 -13.97 -10.83
CA PHE A 604 54.14 -13.93 -9.37
C PHE A 604 54.81 -12.64 -8.87
N GLU A 605 54.62 -12.34 -7.59
CA GLU A 605 55.23 -11.23 -6.86
C GLU A 605 56.31 -11.79 -5.92
N PRO A 606 57.58 -11.90 -6.37
CA PRO A 606 58.65 -12.43 -5.54
C PRO A 606 59.02 -11.47 -4.40
N VAL A 607 59.16 -11.99 -3.19
CA VAL A 607 59.56 -11.26 -1.98
C VAL A 607 60.81 -11.91 -1.40
N GLU A 608 61.76 -11.11 -0.91
CA GLU A 608 62.98 -11.63 -0.29
C GLU A 608 62.68 -12.14 1.12
N GLY A 609 62.93 -13.43 1.35
CA GLY A 609 62.76 -14.07 2.66
C GLY A 609 63.97 -13.92 3.58
N PRO A 610 63.88 -14.42 4.82
CA PRO A 610 65.05 -14.56 5.69
C PRO A 610 66.10 -15.45 5.01
N LYS A 611 67.39 -15.14 5.23
CA LYS A 611 68.48 -16.00 4.75
C LYS A 611 68.57 -17.26 5.61
N GLU A 612 68.89 -18.39 4.98
CA GLU A 612 68.95 -19.70 5.63
C GLU A 612 70.30 -20.38 5.37
N GLN A 613 70.82 -21.13 6.35
CA GLN A 613 72.07 -21.88 6.19
C GLN A 613 71.78 -23.22 5.52
N SER A 614 72.08 -23.32 4.22
CA SER A 614 71.99 -24.58 3.46
C SER A 614 73.38 -25.19 3.26
N GLY A 615 73.43 -26.52 3.12
CA GLY A 615 74.62 -27.28 2.69
C GLY A 615 74.54 -27.79 1.25
N GLU A 616 73.41 -27.57 0.56
CA GLU A 616 73.17 -28.08 -0.80
C GLU A 616 73.40 -27.04 -1.91
N VAL A 617 73.50 -25.75 -1.57
CA VAL A 617 73.59 -24.64 -2.54
C VAL A 617 74.55 -23.56 -2.04
N ASP A 618 75.31 -22.98 -2.98
CA ASP A 618 76.24 -21.88 -2.71
C ASP A 618 75.53 -20.66 -2.12
N SER A 619 76.25 -19.92 -1.28
CA SER A 619 75.80 -18.64 -0.72
C SER A 619 75.37 -17.66 -1.82
N GLY A 620 74.25 -16.97 -1.61
CA GLY A 620 73.65 -16.08 -2.62
C GLY A 620 72.72 -16.77 -3.64
N ARG A 621 72.61 -18.12 -3.62
CA ARG A 621 71.62 -18.87 -4.42
C ARG A 621 70.34 -19.17 -3.64
N VAL A 622 69.25 -19.44 -4.34
CA VAL A 622 67.96 -19.82 -3.74
C VAL A 622 68.01 -21.23 -3.16
N VAL A 623 67.66 -21.36 -1.87
CA VAL A 623 67.52 -22.63 -1.14
C VAL A 623 66.16 -23.26 -1.42
N ARG A 624 65.10 -22.47 -1.26
CA ARG A 624 63.70 -22.85 -1.41
C ARG A 624 62.83 -21.62 -1.68
N THR A 625 61.63 -21.87 -2.18
CA THR A 625 60.53 -20.89 -2.19
C THR A 625 59.49 -21.26 -1.14
N ASP A 626 58.74 -20.28 -0.66
CA ASP A 626 57.53 -20.46 0.13
C ASP A 626 56.39 -19.60 -0.48
N PRO A 627 55.39 -20.21 -1.14
CA PRO A 627 55.15 -21.66 -1.26
C PRO A 627 56.20 -22.43 -2.08
N ALA A 628 56.28 -23.74 -1.86
CA ALA A 628 57.23 -24.62 -2.54
C ALA A 628 56.97 -24.71 -4.05
N ALA A 629 58.03 -24.93 -4.84
CA ALA A 629 57.93 -25.13 -6.28
C ALA A 629 56.93 -26.24 -6.65
N GLY A 630 56.13 -26.00 -7.70
CA GLY A 630 55.02 -26.86 -8.11
C GLY A 630 53.71 -26.63 -7.36
N THR A 631 53.68 -25.86 -6.26
CA THR A 631 52.43 -25.44 -5.63
C THR A 631 51.64 -24.55 -6.59
N THR A 632 50.33 -24.81 -6.74
CA THR A 632 49.45 -23.99 -7.59
C THR A 632 48.89 -22.82 -6.81
N LEU A 633 49.23 -21.60 -7.24
CA LEU A 633 48.77 -20.34 -6.68
C LEU A 633 47.72 -19.70 -7.59
N GLY A 634 46.56 -19.36 -7.03
CA GLY A 634 45.48 -18.66 -7.71
C GLY A 634 45.50 -17.16 -7.43
N ALA A 635 44.81 -16.74 -6.37
CA ALA A 635 44.65 -15.32 -6.05
C ALA A 635 45.84 -14.66 -5.33
N ASP A 636 46.57 -15.39 -4.47
CA ASP A 636 47.76 -14.86 -3.81
C ASP A 636 48.98 -15.07 -4.72
N LYS A 637 49.59 -13.97 -5.16
CA LYS A 637 50.72 -14.00 -6.10
C LYS A 637 52.08 -14.04 -5.40
N ARG A 638 52.12 -13.88 -4.08
CA ARG A 638 53.37 -13.70 -3.34
C ARG A 638 54.13 -15.01 -3.21
N VAL A 639 55.41 -14.98 -3.59
CA VAL A 639 56.34 -16.11 -3.44
C VAL A 639 57.57 -15.62 -2.69
N THR A 640 57.78 -16.13 -1.48
CA THR A 640 58.94 -15.78 -0.66
C THR A 640 60.14 -16.59 -1.12
N VAL A 641 61.23 -15.92 -1.50
CA VAL A 641 62.47 -16.53 -1.98
C VAL A 641 63.49 -16.56 -0.85
N VAL A 642 63.85 -17.76 -0.37
CA VAL A 642 64.83 -17.96 0.70
C VAL A 642 66.21 -18.19 0.11
N ILE A 643 67.18 -17.36 0.49
CA ILE A 643 68.53 -17.32 -0.09
C ILE A 643 69.54 -17.92 0.90
N ALA A 644 70.52 -18.64 0.38
CA ALA A 644 71.60 -19.24 1.16
C ALA A 644 72.50 -18.16 1.78
N GLU A 645 72.69 -18.22 3.09
CA GLU A 645 73.59 -17.31 3.81
C GLU A 645 75.08 -17.56 3.46
N ASP A 646 75.91 -16.52 3.55
CA ASP A 646 77.37 -16.64 3.50
C ASP A 646 77.89 -17.46 4.69
N ARG A 647 78.36 -18.68 4.40
CA ARG A 647 79.03 -19.55 5.39
C ARG A 647 80.39 -19.00 5.81
N ASP A 648 81.09 -18.33 4.89
CA ASP A 648 82.47 -17.88 5.07
C ASP A 648 82.57 -16.37 5.24
N VAL A 649 83.17 -15.93 6.33
CA VAL A 649 83.49 -14.52 6.60
C VAL A 649 84.98 -14.27 6.35
N THR A 650 85.28 -13.12 5.74
CA THR A 650 86.64 -12.61 5.57
C THR A 650 87.22 -12.20 6.92
N VAL A 651 88.33 -12.80 7.33
CA VAL A 651 89.06 -12.45 8.57
C VAL A 651 89.55 -11.01 8.48
N PRO A 652 89.13 -10.10 9.38
CA PRO A 652 89.69 -8.76 9.47
C PRO A 652 91.18 -8.78 9.81
N ASN A 653 91.96 -7.82 9.28
CA ASN A 653 93.29 -7.56 9.80
C ASN A 653 93.18 -6.74 11.10
N VAL A 654 93.65 -7.32 12.21
CA VAL A 654 93.71 -6.69 13.53
C VAL A 654 95.14 -6.54 14.05
N GLU A 655 96.16 -6.88 13.26
CA GLU A 655 97.55 -6.57 13.58
C GLU A 655 97.74 -5.06 13.76
N GLY A 656 98.50 -4.69 14.79
CA GLY A 656 98.74 -3.31 15.16
C GLY A 656 97.62 -2.64 15.97
N LYS A 657 96.43 -3.24 16.08
CA LYS A 657 95.34 -2.75 16.96
C LYS A 657 95.56 -3.13 18.42
N ARG A 658 94.76 -2.54 19.31
CA ARG A 658 94.71 -2.94 20.73
C ARG A 658 93.95 -4.25 20.87
N VAL A 659 94.33 -5.12 21.81
CA VAL A 659 93.67 -6.42 22.04
C VAL A 659 92.15 -6.28 22.22
N LYS A 660 91.67 -5.24 22.91
CA LYS A 660 90.22 -4.95 23.05
C LYS A 660 89.54 -4.69 21.71
N GLU A 661 90.09 -3.77 20.93
CA GLU A 661 89.57 -3.38 19.62
C GLU A 661 89.65 -4.53 18.61
N ALA A 662 90.74 -5.30 18.65
CA ALA A 662 90.93 -6.51 17.86
C ALA A 662 89.86 -7.56 18.16
N LYS A 663 89.58 -7.80 19.45
CA LYS A 663 88.52 -8.72 19.89
C LYS A 663 87.15 -8.27 19.40
N GLU A 664 86.78 -7.01 19.63
CA GLU A 664 85.51 -6.43 19.17
C GLU A 664 85.33 -6.54 17.66
N ILE A 665 86.39 -6.34 16.86
CA ILE A 665 86.35 -6.45 15.39
C ILE A 665 86.18 -7.91 14.93
N LEU A 666 86.90 -8.85 15.53
CA LEU A 666 86.82 -10.28 15.16
C LEU A 666 85.49 -10.91 15.61
N GLU A 667 85.01 -10.61 16.82
CA GLU A 667 83.71 -11.10 17.31
C GLU A 667 82.55 -10.49 16.51
N LYS A 668 82.64 -9.21 16.10
CA LYS A 668 81.67 -8.57 15.20
C LYS A 668 81.68 -9.16 13.79
N ALA A 669 82.79 -9.76 13.36
CA ALA A 669 82.88 -10.57 12.15
C ALA A 669 82.35 -12.01 12.34
N GLY A 670 81.87 -12.40 13.53
CA GLY A 670 81.36 -13.74 13.79
C GLY A 670 82.45 -14.81 13.92
N LEU A 671 83.66 -14.41 14.31
CA LEU A 671 84.80 -15.30 14.55
C LEU A 671 85.04 -15.45 16.06
N GLN A 672 85.56 -16.60 16.49
CA GLN A 672 85.93 -16.81 17.89
C GLN A 672 87.36 -16.29 18.13
N VAL A 673 87.59 -15.58 19.24
CA VAL A 673 88.91 -14.97 19.54
C VAL A 673 89.56 -15.68 20.73
N ASP A 674 90.78 -16.15 20.52
CA ASP A 674 91.68 -16.63 21.58
C ASP A 674 92.88 -15.69 21.71
N VAL A 675 93.25 -15.31 22.92
CA VAL A 675 94.29 -14.28 23.17
C VAL A 675 95.45 -14.89 23.93
N GLN A 676 96.61 -14.95 23.27
CA GLN A 676 97.82 -15.53 23.84
C GLN A 676 98.82 -14.45 24.27
N PHE A 677 99.68 -14.85 25.21
CA PHE A 677 100.75 -14.05 25.83
C PHE A 677 100.25 -12.89 26.73
N ASN A 678 99.81 -11.75 26.19
CA ASN A 678 99.34 -10.60 26.99
C ASN A 678 97.88 -10.22 26.68
N ASN A 679 96.94 -10.67 27.52
CA ASN A 679 95.50 -10.39 27.41
C ASN A 679 95.05 -9.09 28.13
N ARG A 680 95.93 -8.10 28.28
CA ARG A 680 95.52 -6.77 28.79
C ARG A 680 94.85 -5.97 27.68
N GLU A 681 93.73 -5.31 27.95
CA GLU A 681 92.99 -4.50 26.95
C GLU A 681 93.85 -3.46 26.19
N ARG A 682 94.93 -2.99 26.82
CA ARG A 682 95.89 -2.00 26.27
C ARG A 682 97.07 -2.61 25.50
N ALA A 683 97.26 -3.93 25.55
CA ALA A 683 98.31 -4.62 24.80
C ALA A 683 98.09 -4.48 23.28
N LYS A 684 99.17 -4.54 22.50
CA LYS A 684 99.11 -4.39 21.04
C LYS A 684 99.20 -5.77 20.38
N VAL A 685 98.29 -6.05 19.44
CA VAL A 685 98.34 -7.27 18.65
C VAL A 685 99.52 -7.18 17.67
N ILE A 686 100.41 -8.16 17.73
CA ILE A 686 101.59 -8.26 16.83
C ILE A 686 101.45 -9.35 15.77
N ASN A 687 100.52 -10.28 15.94
CA ASN A 687 100.32 -11.41 15.04
C ASN A 687 98.91 -12.00 15.22
N GLN A 688 98.33 -12.52 14.14
CA GLN A 688 97.07 -13.26 14.13
C GLN A 688 97.22 -14.59 13.35
N SER A 689 96.57 -15.67 13.83
CA SER A 689 96.79 -17.02 13.29
C SER A 689 96.33 -17.24 11.86
N ILE A 690 95.38 -16.44 11.38
CA ILE A 690 94.86 -16.47 10.01
C ILE A 690 94.99 -15.05 9.46
N ARG A 691 95.52 -14.88 8.24
CA ARG A 691 95.87 -13.56 7.73
C ARG A 691 94.61 -12.75 7.41
N GLY A 692 94.69 -11.44 7.62
CA GLY A 692 93.62 -10.53 7.24
C GLY A 692 93.35 -10.58 5.73
N GLY A 693 92.09 -10.80 5.35
CA GLY A 693 91.66 -10.98 3.95
C GLY A 693 91.36 -12.42 3.56
N GLU A 694 91.70 -13.41 4.38
CA GLU A 694 91.38 -14.83 4.14
C GLU A 694 89.92 -15.14 4.49
N ARG A 695 89.22 -15.98 3.71
CA ARG A 695 87.82 -16.37 4.00
C ARG A 695 87.80 -17.65 4.83
N VAL A 696 87.09 -17.65 5.95
CA VAL A 696 86.95 -18.81 6.85
C VAL A 696 85.50 -18.99 7.30
N PRO A 697 85.06 -20.21 7.64
CA PRO A 697 83.72 -20.45 8.16
C PRO A 697 83.41 -19.61 9.41
N LYS A 698 82.17 -19.14 9.55
CA LYS A 698 81.70 -18.49 10.79
C LYS A 698 81.97 -19.39 12.00
N GLY A 699 82.40 -18.78 13.11
CA GLY A 699 82.81 -19.48 14.32
C GLY A 699 84.23 -20.06 14.32
N THR A 700 85.01 -19.90 13.24
CA THR A 700 86.44 -20.26 13.23
C THR A 700 87.20 -19.52 14.33
N ARG A 701 88.10 -20.22 15.02
CA ARG A 701 88.94 -19.66 16.09
C ARG A 701 90.17 -18.96 15.51
N ILE A 702 90.29 -17.67 15.78
CA ILE A 702 91.45 -16.83 15.47
C ILE A 702 92.24 -16.63 16.76
N VAL A 703 93.50 -17.05 16.77
CA VAL A 703 94.43 -16.76 17.87
C VAL A 703 95.12 -15.43 17.57
N ILE A 704 95.09 -14.49 18.52
CA ILE A 704 95.83 -13.23 18.45
C ILE A 704 96.91 -13.19 19.54
N ILE A 705 98.10 -12.70 19.19
CA ILE A 705 99.22 -12.56 20.12
C ILE A 705 99.34 -11.10 20.53
N GLY A 706 99.09 -10.82 21.81
CA GLY A 706 99.28 -9.50 22.40
C GLY A 706 100.64 -9.36 23.09
N VAL A 707 101.24 -8.18 23.00
CA VAL A 707 102.42 -7.76 23.80
C VAL A 707 102.16 -6.44 24.52
#